data_AF-A0A9Q8Z0D3-F1
#
_entry.id   AF-A0A9Q8Z0D3-F1
#
_cell.length_a   1.000
_cell.length_b   1.000
_cell.length_c   1.000
_cell.angle_alpha   90.00
_cell.angle_beta   90.00
_cell.angle_gamma   90.00
#
_symmetry.space_group_name_H-M   'P 1'
#
loop_
_entity.id
_entity.type
_entity.pdbx_description
1 polymer ?
#
loop_
_entity_poly.entity_id
_entity_poly.type
_entity_poly.pdbx_seq_one_letter_code
_entity_poly.pdbx_strand_id
1 'polypeptide(L)'
;MYYRPGYVVVIVGAALTTLSTIVVALRYYCRYFRVGAVSASDHLMFAALVVAWGTFVVNYFQDVTSSGYRPSYLKRPEKRPEIEGYVLGVLISWWTYRLIYVIGLGFIKLSILFFYRSIAANPVFRRLVYGMIAFVIMYTFAASMAAIFQCQNPASAWSVNNYLAQFQPSLKPEPAVCFDPVPLWVFSSACNLLTDVIVLLMPLPTLLSLRIPTSKRLALIGIFSVGLLAIAASSVRLWVMYMWAASPYNAARYGADLLLWGQVETNSGIISASVPFLRLLFRDKDKKTRQSGTPQKMYVTLPAIPQSASPPAAPVHAHSRRKTPDVEMWPLPNEKAIERGDTVGFISIHERTTIARESNWGPFVTIPESLSSDGKGSVHLEPARYPNRIASLPTVASSRLTKFFLAAVALFIGTTAILASIRLGGRVPSILQYVKPTPLRNPLYTQPFRPLTNSTMAPAQYKKPPQLPPKFTATKQSLVDDAKRLIDRSRSVQDAIVRDVKPESATFANTLLPIARDDNKMAIEAHILGFYNAVSTSKELRDASSEVEQMLDDFGIESSMREDVFNLVDAVLKKGEKLDPESQRLLEKDHKSFIRNGLNLPAGPKRDRFKEIKQRLSQISIAFQKNLNEENGGLWFTPDELHGVPEDVVSGLKKGEGENEGKLFLTFKYPDLFPTLKYATNPDTRMKVFVANENKCNDNVALFREAILLRDEGARILGYDNHAQFRIEDKMAKTPQTVDEFLGDLRKRLAPGGKKEIEKLIELKKQDAKENGLTGPLAEDYYLWDNRYYDRLMLEKDYQLDHQVIAEYFPLSTTIQGMLKIFEELFGLVFVEIAGEEERAALADGGKGSDIVWHEDVQIFSVWDDEGEGAGFVGYLYLDLFPRDGKYGHAANFNLQPGYIDENGKRRYPATALVCNFSKPTPKKPSLLKHEEVVTLFHELGHGIHDLVSRTTYSRFHGTNTVRDFVEAPSQMLENWCWTPSQLRSLSHHYSYLSSDYEKAYLESSGKSSKPSEQIPQSLIANLISTKHVNDALFNLRQLHFGTFDMAVHEPASHEELEKMDITEKYNSLRHEISQLKGPESLEGAKKGDWHWGNGQATFGHLIGGYDAGYYGYLSSQVYSTDMFYTVFKSDPMNPKEGRRYRHTVLERGGSKEEMDILEEFLGRKPQTEAFYKELGISQ
;
A
#
# COMPACT_ATOMS: atom_id res chain seq x y z
N MET A 1 -12.79 -5.09 16.37
CA MET A 1 -13.28 -6.32 17.05
C MET A 1 -12.23 -7.43 16.88
N TYR A 2 -11.46 -7.82 17.89
CA TYR A 2 -10.44 -8.87 17.72
C TYR A 2 -11.11 -10.25 17.59
N TYR A 3 -11.15 -10.80 16.38
CA TYR A 3 -11.50 -12.21 16.17
C TYR A 3 -10.53 -13.11 16.94
N ARG A 4 -11.07 -13.99 17.79
CA ARG A 4 -10.27 -15.00 18.48
C ARG A 4 -9.58 -15.87 17.41
N PRO A 5 -8.26 -16.08 17.43
CA PRO A 5 -7.57 -16.81 16.35
C PRO A 5 -8.14 -18.20 16.08
N GLY A 6 -8.59 -18.93 17.11
CA GLY A 6 -9.24 -20.23 16.95
C GLY A 6 -10.63 -20.17 16.28
N TYR A 7 -11.35 -19.04 16.35
CA TYR A 7 -12.62 -18.85 15.63
C TYR A 7 -12.42 -18.86 14.11
N VAL A 8 -11.26 -18.37 13.63
CA VAL A 8 -10.88 -18.46 12.21
C VAL A 8 -10.65 -19.91 11.80
N VAL A 9 -10.04 -20.73 12.68
CA VAL A 9 -9.89 -22.19 12.47
C VAL A 9 -11.26 -22.85 12.32
N VAL A 10 -12.25 -22.46 13.15
CA VAL A 10 -13.61 -22.99 13.06
C VAL A 10 -14.31 -22.56 11.77
N ILE A 11 -14.26 -21.28 11.38
CA ILE A 11 -14.91 -20.81 10.14
C ILE A 11 -14.30 -21.50 8.90
N VAL A 12 -12.97 -21.47 8.77
CA VAL A 12 -12.27 -22.04 7.61
C VAL A 12 -12.45 -23.56 7.59
N GLY A 13 -12.37 -24.22 8.75
CA GLY A 13 -12.62 -25.65 8.88
C GLY A 13 -14.03 -26.05 8.45
N ALA A 14 -15.06 -25.31 8.86
CA ALA A 14 -16.45 -25.56 8.50
C ALA A 14 -16.66 -25.38 6.98
N ALA A 15 -16.17 -24.27 6.40
CA ALA A 15 -16.29 -23.98 4.98
C ALA A 15 -15.59 -25.03 4.10
N LEU A 16 -14.33 -25.34 4.40
CA LEU A 16 -13.54 -26.30 3.62
C LEU A 16 -14.06 -27.74 3.77
N THR A 17 -14.48 -28.16 4.96
CA THR A 17 -14.99 -29.53 5.17
C THR A 17 -16.38 -29.70 4.56
N THR A 18 -17.20 -28.64 4.52
CA THR A 18 -18.46 -28.61 3.75
C THR A 18 -18.19 -28.73 2.24
N LEU A 19 -17.24 -27.97 1.70
CA LEU A 19 -16.84 -28.06 0.29
C LEU A 19 -16.31 -29.45 -0.07
N SER A 20 -15.43 -30.02 0.77
CA SER A 20 -14.97 -31.41 0.64
C SER A 20 -16.13 -32.42 0.64
N THR A 21 -17.15 -32.20 1.48
CA THR A 21 -18.34 -33.06 1.53
C THR A 21 -19.11 -33.02 0.21
N ILE A 22 -19.35 -31.83 -0.35
CA ILE A 22 -19.99 -31.64 -1.66
C ILE A 22 -19.16 -32.33 -2.76
N VAL A 23 -17.85 -32.09 -2.78
CA VAL A 23 -16.93 -32.65 -3.80
C VAL A 23 -16.86 -34.18 -3.74
N VAL A 24 -16.84 -34.79 -2.55
CA VAL A 24 -16.84 -36.25 -2.39
C VAL A 24 -18.21 -36.84 -2.73
N ALA A 25 -19.32 -36.17 -2.38
CA ALA A 25 -20.66 -36.60 -2.78
C ALA A 25 -20.83 -36.57 -4.31
N LEU A 26 -20.36 -35.51 -4.98
CA LEU A 26 -20.35 -35.41 -6.44
C LEU A 26 -19.44 -36.47 -7.09
N ARG A 27 -18.27 -36.77 -6.49
CA ARG A 27 -17.41 -37.88 -6.91
C ARG A 27 -18.16 -39.20 -6.83
N TYR A 28 -18.82 -39.50 -5.71
CA TYR A 28 -19.63 -40.71 -5.54
C TYR A 28 -20.77 -40.79 -6.56
N TYR A 29 -21.50 -39.69 -6.76
CA TYR A 29 -22.55 -39.59 -7.77
C TYR A 29 -22.03 -39.91 -9.18
N CYS A 30 -20.89 -39.36 -9.57
CA CYS A 30 -20.25 -39.69 -10.86
C CYS A 30 -19.87 -41.17 -10.97
N ARG A 31 -19.28 -41.75 -9.93
CA ARG A 31 -18.79 -43.15 -9.93
C ARG A 31 -19.95 -44.15 -9.95
N TYR A 32 -21.00 -43.88 -9.18
CA TYR A 32 -22.19 -44.73 -9.09
C TYR A 32 -23.10 -44.57 -10.32
N PHE A 33 -23.59 -43.37 -10.61
CA PHE A 33 -24.63 -43.15 -11.64
C PHE A 33 -24.08 -42.96 -13.06
N ARG A 34 -22.86 -42.43 -13.26
CA ARG A 34 -22.30 -42.17 -14.59
C ARG A 34 -21.27 -43.21 -15.06
N VAL A 35 -20.67 -43.98 -14.14
CA VAL A 35 -19.69 -45.05 -14.46
C VAL A 35 -20.19 -46.45 -14.09
N GLY A 36 -21.12 -46.59 -13.15
CA GLY A 36 -21.69 -47.88 -12.75
C GLY A 36 -20.78 -48.73 -11.84
N ALA A 37 -19.70 -48.18 -11.30
CA ALA A 37 -18.77 -48.93 -10.44
C ALA A 37 -18.04 -48.01 -9.43
N VAL A 38 -18.25 -48.28 -8.15
CA VAL A 38 -17.50 -47.68 -7.02
C VAL A 38 -16.27 -48.54 -6.74
N SER A 39 -15.13 -47.93 -6.42
CA SER A 39 -13.85 -48.63 -6.21
C SER A 39 -13.29 -48.41 -4.80
N ALA A 40 -12.29 -49.21 -4.41
CA ALA A 40 -11.57 -49.03 -3.15
C ALA A 40 -11.00 -47.60 -2.96
N SER A 41 -10.60 -46.92 -4.05
CA SER A 41 -10.17 -45.52 -3.99
C SER A 41 -11.28 -44.58 -3.52
N ASP A 42 -12.53 -44.86 -3.88
CA ASP A 42 -13.69 -44.04 -3.52
C ASP A 42 -14.05 -44.24 -2.04
N HIS A 43 -14.05 -45.49 -1.55
CA HIS A 43 -14.25 -45.80 -0.13
C HIS A 43 -13.15 -45.21 0.78
N LEU A 44 -11.89 -45.22 0.34
CA LEU A 44 -10.79 -44.56 1.05
C LEU A 44 -10.98 -43.03 1.10
N MET A 45 -11.56 -42.42 0.06
CA MET A 45 -11.87 -40.99 0.07
C MET A 45 -13.05 -40.65 0.99
N PHE A 46 -14.05 -41.52 1.07
CA PHE A 46 -15.12 -41.37 2.06
C PHE A 46 -14.59 -41.51 3.50
N ALA A 47 -13.70 -42.46 3.76
CA ALA A 47 -13.02 -42.58 5.05
C ALA A 47 -12.18 -41.34 5.39
N ALA A 48 -11.45 -40.78 4.42
CA ALA A 48 -10.74 -39.51 4.59
C ALA A 48 -11.68 -38.34 4.94
N LEU A 49 -12.86 -38.25 4.31
CA LEU A 49 -13.86 -37.22 4.62
C LEU A 49 -14.40 -37.35 6.05
N VAL A 50 -14.70 -38.57 6.50
CA VAL A 50 -15.16 -38.82 7.89
C VAL A 50 -14.07 -38.38 8.88
N VAL A 51 -12.80 -38.66 8.59
CA VAL A 51 -11.67 -38.22 9.41
C VAL A 51 -11.48 -36.70 9.37
N ALA A 52 -11.75 -36.05 8.23
CA ALA A 52 -11.73 -34.58 8.13
C ALA A 52 -12.83 -33.92 8.99
N TRP A 53 -14.05 -34.49 9.02
CA TRP A 53 -15.09 -34.06 9.96
C TRP A 53 -14.70 -34.27 11.42
N GLY A 54 -14.07 -35.41 11.76
CA GLY A 54 -13.49 -35.62 13.09
C GLY A 54 -12.43 -34.57 13.45
N THR A 55 -11.60 -34.19 12.48
CA THR A 55 -10.56 -33.16 12.63
C THR A 55 -11.18 -31.77 12.81
N PHE A 56 -12.27 -31.45 12.12
CA PHE A 56 -13.04 -30.23 12.33
C PHE A 56 -13.61 -30.17 13.75
N VAL A 57 -14.24 -31.25 14.23
CA VAL A 57 -14.82 -31.33 15.58
C VAL A 57 -13.74 -31.19 16.66
N VAL A 58 -12.59 -31.86 16.53
CA VAL A 58 -11.47 -31.72 17.48
C VAL A 58 -10.91 -30.30 17.48
N ASN A 59 -10.78 -29.64 16.32
CA ASN A 59 -10.33 -28.25 16.26
C ASN A 59 -11.33 -27.27 16.89
N TYR A 60 -12.65 -27.53 16.78
CA TYR A 60 -13.67 -26.77 17.50
C TYR A 60 -13.54 -26.93 19.02
N PHE A 61 -13.38 -28.16 19.53
CA PHE A 61 -13.12 -28.38 20.96
C PHE A 61 -11.80 -27.74 21.42
N GLN A 62 -10.77 -27.73 20.57
CA GLN A 62 -9.50 -27.08 20.84
C GLN A 62 -9.62 -25.53 20.92
N ASP A 63 -10.43 -24.89 20.07
CA ASP A 63 -10.76 -23.45 20.20
C ASP A 63 -11.53 -23.19 21.51
N VAL A 64 -12.63 -23.91 21.74
CA VAL A 64 -13.46 -23.75 22.94
C VAL A 64 -12.63 -23.90 24.22
N THR A 65 -11.83 -24.97 24.34
CA THR A 65 -11.02 -25.24 25.53
C THR A 65 -9.84 -24.29 25.69
N SER A 66 -9.15 -23.92 24.61
CA SER A 66 -8.07 -22.93 24.69
C SER A 66 -8.59 -21.52 24.99
N SER A 67 -9.83 -21.18 24.61
CA SER A 67 -10.41 -19.87 24.91
C SER A 67 -10.68 -19.62 26.41
N GLY A 68 -10.84 -20.69 27.20
CA GLY A 68 -11.05 -20.63 28.65
C GLY A 68 -9.75 -20.47 29.46
N TYR A 69 -8.58 -20.62 28.84
CA TYR A 69 -7.28 -20.63 29.50
C TYR A 69 -6.34 -19.59 28.87
N ARG A 70 -5.83 -18.65 29.67
CA ARG A 70 -4.82 -17.67 29.23
C ARG A 70 -3.42 -18.08 29.72
N PRO A 71 -2.35 -17.91 28.92
CA PRO A 71 -0.98 -18.19 29.36
C PRO A 71 -0.57 -17.43 30.63
N SER A 72 -1.14 -16.25 30.88
CA SER A 72 -0.97 -15.47 32.11
C SER A 72 -1.44 -16.19 33.37
N TYR A 73 -2.38 -17.14 33.27
CA TYR A 73 -2.90 -17.90 34.41
C TYR A 73 -1.92 -18.98 34.89
N LEU A 74 -0.96 -19.42 34.06
CA LEU A 74 0.12 -20.34 34.49
C LEU A 74 1.00 -19.75 35.59
N LYS A 75 1.07 -18.41 35.69
CA LYS A 75 1.86 -17.67 36.70
C LYS A 75 1.09 -17.42 38.00
N ARG A 76 -0.16 -17.91 38.12
CA ARG A 76 -1.11 -17.60 39.19
C ARG A 76 -1.60 -18.87 39.87
N PRO A 77 -0.91 -19.37 40.93
CA PRO A 77 -1.28 -20.62 41.62
C PRO A 77 -2.73 -20.64 42.10
N GLU A 78 -3.29 -19.49 42.48
CA GLU A 78 -4.66 -19.32 42.94
C GLU A 78 -5.71 -19.59 41.85
N LYS A 79 -5.36 -19.47 40.58
CA LYS A 79 -6.25 -19.76 39.43
C LYS A 79 -6.23 -21.22 38.98
N ARG A 80 -5.44 -22.07 39.64
CA ARG A 80 -5.26 -23.48 39.28
C ARG A 80 -6.59 -24.27 39.15
N PRO A 81 -7.54 -24.24 40.12
CA PRO A 81 -8.78 -25.04 40.01
C PRO A 81 -9.65 -24.65 38.81
N GLU A 82 -9.56 -23.39 38.35
CA GLU A 82 -10.31 -22.88 37.20
C GLU A 82 -9.70 -23.33 35.86
N ILE A 83 -8.40 -23.61 35.79
CA ILE A 83 -7.69 -23.91 34.53
C ILE A 83 -7.42 -25.39 34.28
N GLU A 84 -7.43 -26.25 35.31
CA GLU A 84 -7.10 -27.68 35.13
C GLU A 84 -8.01 -28.40 34.12
N GLY A 85 -9.31 -28.09 34.11
CA GLY A 85 -10.25 -28.64 33.12
C GLY A 85 -9.98 -28.17 31.68
N TYR A 86 -9.61 -26.90 31.49
CA TYR A 86 -9.27 -26.36 30.16
C TYR A 86 -7.94 -26.93 29.65
N VAL A 87 -6.93 -27.04 30.53
CA VAL A 87 -5.64 -27.65 30.18
C VAL A 87 -5.81 -29.13 29.82
N LEU A 88 -6.62 -29.89 30.57
CA LEU A 88 -6.96 -31.27 30.23
C LEU A 88 -7.62 -31.37 28.83
N GLY A 89 -8.59 -30.50 28.54
CA GLY A 89 -9.27 -30.43 27.25
C GLY A 89 -8.31 -30.14 26.08
N VAL A 90 -7.37 -29.21 26.28
CA VAL A 90 -6.30 -28.88 25.30
C VAL A 90 -5.36 -30.07 25.07
N LEU A 91 -4.92 -30.76 26.12
CA LEU A 91 -3.99 -31.89 26.00
C LEU A 91 -4.63 -33.09 25.28
N ILE A 92 -5.87 -33.43 25.64
CA ILE A 92 -6.64 -34.50 24.97
C ILE A 92 -6.86 -34.14 23.49
N SER A 93 -7.27 -32.91 23.20
CA SER A 93 -7.54 -32.46 21.84
C SER A 93 -6.29 -32.48 20.96
N TRP A 94 -5.11 -32.06 21.47
CA TRP A 94 -3.84 -32.21 20.74
C TRP A 94 -3.46 -33.67 20.47
N TRP A 95 -3.62 -34.55 21.47
CA TRP A 95 -3.34 -35.98 21.30
C TRP A 95 -4.26 -36.63 20.25
N THR A 96 -5.56 -36.35 20.31
CA THR A 96 -6.54 -36.83 19.34
C THR A 96 -6.29 -36.27 17.94
N TYR A 97 -6.04 -34.96 17.83
CA TYR A 97 -5.73 -34.27 16.56
C TYR A 97 -4.54 -34.91 15.83
N ARG A 98 -3.46 -35.20 16.57
CA ARG A 98 -2.25 -35.84 16.02
C ARG A 98 -2.55 -37.19 15.35
N LEU A 99 -3.39 -38.01 15.99
CA LEU A 99 -3.76 -39.33 15.50
C LEU A 99 -4.63 -39.24 14.24
N ILE A 100 -5.71 -38.45 14.29
CA ILE A 100 -6.67 -38.35 13.19
C ILE A 100 -6.08 -37.67 11.95
N TYR A 101 -5.24 -36.64 12.13
CA TYR A 101 -4.56 -35.96 11.03
C TYR A 101 -3.66 -36.91 10.21
N VAL A 102 -2.85 -37.75 10.87
CA VAL A 102 -1.98 -38.72 10.21
C VAL A 102 -2.79 -39.77 9.44
N ILE A 103 -3.86 -40.29 10.04
CA ILE A 103 -4.75 -41.27 9.42
C ILE A 103 -5.48 -40.66 8.20
N GLY A 104 -5.94 -39.41 8.30
CA GLY A 104 -6.63 -38.68 7.24
C GLY A 104 -5.75 -38.53 5.99
N LEU A 105 -4.53 -38.02 6.15
CA LEU A 105 -3.57 -37.93 5.04
C LEU A 105 -3.22 -39.30 4.46
N GLY A 106 -3.09 -40.33 5.30
CA GLY A 106 -2.91 -41.71 4.87
C GLY A 106 -4.01 -42.19 3.93
N PHE A 107 -5.29 -41.98 4.29
CA PHE A 107 -6.43 -42.35 3.44
C PHE A 107 -6.50 -41.55 2.14
N ILE A 108 -6.19 -40.25 2.14
CA ILE A 108 -6.10 -39.43 0.92
C ILE A 108 -5.04 -40.00 -0.02
N LYS A 109 -3.82 -40.21 0.47
CA LYS A 109 -2.69 -40.74 -0.30
C LYS A 109 -2.99 -42.14 -0.85
N LEU A 110 -3.60 -43.01 -0.06
CA LEU A 110 -4.03 -44.33 -0.52
C LEU A 110 -5.15 -44.25 -1.56
N SER A 111 -6.12 -43.35 -1.42
CA SER A 111 -7.14 -43.12 -2.46
C SER A 111 -6.50 -42.76 -3.81
N ILE A 112 -5.55 -41.82 -3.82
CA ILE A 112 -4.83 -41.40 -5.03
C ILE A 112 -4.00 -42.56 -5.62
N LEU A 113 -3.25 -43.29 -4.78
CA LEU A 113 -2.41 -44.40 -5.24
C LEU A 113 -3.22 -45.59 -5.76
N PHE A 114 -4.37 -45.92 -5.17
CA PHE A 114 -5.29 -46.93 -5.70
C PHE A 114 -5.93 -46.48 -7.03
N PHE A 115 -6.16 -45.19 -7.22
CA PHE A 115 -6.57 -44.65 -8.51
C PHE A 115 -5.46 -44.78 -9.56
N TYR A 116 -4.22 -44.41 -9.24
CA TYR A 116 -3.06 -44.59 -10.13
C TYR A 116 -2.83 -46.07 -10.48
N ARG A 117 -3.01 -46.99 -9.52
CA ARG A 117 -2.97 -48.45 -9.76
C ARG A 117 -3.98 -48.88 -10.83
N SER A 118 -5.18 -48.29 -10.86
CA SER A 118 -6.22 -48.62 -11.85
C SER A 118 -5.92 -48.07 -13.26
N ILE A 119 -5.03 -47.08 -13.39
CA ILE A 119 -4.63 -46.47 -14.67
C ILE A 119 -3.25 -46.98 -15.14
N ALA A 120 -2.48 -47.63 -14.27
CA ALA A 120 -1.09 -48.04 -14.51
C ALA A 120 -0.94 -49.18 -15.54
N ALA A 121 -0.92 -48.83 -16.84
CA ALA A 121 -0.62 -49.74 -17.94
C ALA A 121 0.88 -50.14 -18.00
N ASN A 122 1.80 -49.25 -17.60
CA ASN A 122 3.24 -49.50 -17.64
C ASN A 122 3.69 -50.35 -16.41
N PRO A 123 4.41 -51.47 -16.60
CA PRO A 123 4.82 -52.35 -15.50
C PRO A 123 5.79 -51.69 -14.51
N VAL A 124 6.59 -50.70 -14.92
CA VAL A 124 7.49 -49.95 -14.03
C VAL A 124 6.70 -48.99 -13.14
N PHE A 125 5.83 -48.17 -13.74
CA PHE A 125 4.94 -47.28 -13.01
C PHE A 125 4.05 -48.05 -12.02
N ARG A 126 3.53 -49.22 -12.43
CA ARG A 126 2.75 -50.11 -11.56
C ARG A 126 3.56 -50.62 -10.35
N ARG A 127 4.84 -50.99 -10.52
CA ARG A 127 5.73 -51.37 -9.40
C ARG A 127 5.97 -50.21 -8.43
N LEU A 128 6.19 -48.99 -8.95
CA LEU A 128 6.38 -47.79 -8.13
C LEU A 128 5.12 -47.46 -7.31
N VAL A 129 3.93 -47.55 -7.92
CA VAL A 129 2.65 -47.38 -7.21
C VAL A 129 2.49 -48.39 -6.09
N TYR A 130 2.77 -49.69 -6.32
CA TYR A 130 2.72 -50.70 -5.26
C TYR A 130 3.73 -50.44 -4.14
N GLY A 131 4.95 -50.02 -4.47
CA GLY A 131 5.96 -49.63 -3.49
C GLY A 131 5.50 -48.47 -2.60
N MET A 132 4.90 -47.43 -3.19
CA MET A 132 4.35 -46.31 -2.41
C MET A 132 3.09 -46.67 -1.62
N ILE A 133 2.23 -47.58 -2.10
CA ILE A 133 1.11 -48.09 -1.30
C ILE A 133 1.64 -48.79 -0.04
N ALA A 134 2.63 -49.68 -0.18
CA ALA A 134 3.25 -50.35 0.95
C ALA A 134 3.90 -49.34 1.91
N PHE A 135 4.67 -48.38 1.38
CA PHE A 135 5.29 -47.33 2.19
C PHE A 135 4.26 -46.50 2.97
N VAL A 136 3.22 -45.99 2.32
CA VAL A 136 2.19 -45.16 2.96
C VAL A 136 1.44 -45.94 4.04
N ILE A 137 1.11 -47.22 3.81
CA ILE A 137 0.49 -48.08 4.84
C ILE A 137 1.43 -48.25 6.05
N MET A 138 2.68 -48.68 5.83
CA MET A 138 3.65 -48.91 6.91
C MET A 138 3.95 -47.64 7.70
N TYR A 139 4.15 -46.52 7.01
CA TYR A 139 4.42 -45.23 7.61
C TYR A 139 3.21 -44.70 8.42
N THR A 140 2.00 -44.72 7.84
CA THR A 140 0.79 -44.25 8.53
C THR A 140 0.56 -45.09 9.78
N PHE A 141 0.69 -46.42 9.69
CA PHE A 141 0.58 -47.32 10.83
C PHE A 141 1.64 -47.03 11.92
N ALA A 142 2.92 -46.93 11.54
CA ALA A 142 3.99 -46.66 12.49
C ALA A 142 3.84 -45.30 13.19
N ALA A 143 3.47 -44.25 12.45
CA ALA A 143 3.22 -42.92 12.99
C ALA A 143 1.99 -42.90 13.92
N SER A 144 0.91 -43.62 13.57
CA SER A 144 -0.27 -43.78 14.45
C SER A 144 0.06 -44.56 15.74
N MET A 145 0.81 -45.66 15.64
CA MET A 145 1.24 -46.41 16.83
C MET A 145 2.12 -45.57 17.75
N ALA A 146 3.06 -44.80 17.19
CA ALA A 146 3.93 -43.92 17.96
C ALA A 146 3.18 -42.71 18.56
N ALA A 147 2.08 -42.25 17.96
CA ALA A 147 1.19 -41.25 18.58
C ALA A 147 0.36 -41.83 19.75
N ILE A 148 -0.14 -43.06 19.60
CA ILE A 148 -0.93 -43.74 20.65
C ILE A 148 -0.06 -44.09 21.86
N PHE A 149 1.10 -44.70 21.63
CA PHE A 149 2.01 -45.19 22.66
C PHE A 149 3.15 -44.19 22.97
N GLN A 150 2.85 -42.89 22.97
CA GLN A 150 3.86 -41.86 23.30
C GLN A 150 4.33 -41.90 24.77
N CYS A 151 3.53 -42.54 25.63
CA CYS A 151 3.80 -42.86 27.03
C CYS A 151 3.52 -44.35 27.28
N GLN A 152 4.22 -44.97 28.25
CA GLN A 152 3.96 -46.37 28.63
C GLN A 152 2.51 -46.60 29.07
N ASN A 153 1.93 -45.65 29.81
CA ASN A 153 0.49 -45.53 30.00
C ASN A 153 -0.01 -44.37 29.12
N PRO A 154 -0.86 -44.61 28.11
CA PRO A 154 -1.38 -43.54 27.26
C PRO A 154 -2.04 -42.38 28.02
N ALA A 155 -2.67 -42.64 29.18
CA ALA A 155 -3.30 -41.58 29.98
C ALA A 155 -2.30 -40.53 30.52
N SER A 156 -1.02 -40.89 30.64
CA SER A 156 0.03 -39.94 31.03
C SER A 156 0.31 -38.87 29.97
N ALA A 157 -0.14 -39.07 28.72
CA ALA A 157 -0.01 -38.11 27.62
C ALA A 157 -0.75 -36.78 27.88
N TRP A 158 -1.78 -36.81 28.73
CA TRP A 158 -2.60 -35.65 29.07
C TRP A 158 -2.65 -35.38 30.59
N SER A 159 -1.59 -35.78 31.32
CA SER A 159 -1.45 -35.39 32.75
C SER A 159 -1.23 -33.88 32.88
N VAL A 160 -2.23 -33.21 33.46
CA VAL A 160 -2.20 -31.77 33.74
C VAL A 160 -1.07 -31.42 34.70
N ASN A 161 -0.80 -32.26 35.71
CA ASN A 161 0.32 -32.09 36.63
C ASN A 161 1.67 -32.05 35.90
N ASN A 162 1.89 -32.97 34.96
CA ASN A 162 3.14 -33.04 34.18
C ASN A 162 3.29 -31.88 33.19
N TYR A 163 2.19 -31.35 32.67
CA TYR A 163 2.21 -30.13 31.86
C TYR A 163 2.54 -28.89 32.69
N LEU A 164 1.87 -28.69 33.82
CA LEU A 164 2.09 -27.52 34.69
C LEU A 164 3.49 -27.51 35.34
N ALA A 165 4.06 -28.69 35.64
CA ALA A 165 5.42 -28.81 36.17
C ALA A 165 6.53 -28.27 35.23
N GLN A 166 6.24 -28.12 33.93
CA GLN A 166 7.17 -27.48 32.98
C GLN A 166 7.29 -25.96 33.18
N PHE A 167 6.29 -25.33 33.82
CA PHE A 167 6.20 -23.89 34.00
C PHE A 167 6.39 -23.44 35.46
N GLN A 168 6.29 -24.36 36.43
CA GLN A 168 6.44 -24.07 37.86
C GLN A 168 7.45 -25.04 38.52
N PRO A 169 8.68 -24.61 38.82
CA PRO A 169 9.72 -25.45 39.42
C PRO A 169 9.37 -26.05 40.81
N SER A 170 8.33 -25.54 41.46
CA SER A 170 7.80 -26.04 42.73
C SER A 170 6.94 -27.31 42.60
N LEU A 171 6.46 -27.64 41.40
CA LEU A 171 5.68 -28.86 41.15
C LEU A 171 6.60 -30.03 40.80
N LYS A 172 6.46 -31.13 41.53
CA LYS A 172 7.11 -32.40 41.16
C LYS A 172 6.26 -33.09 40.09
N PRO A 173 6.81 -33.43 38.91
CA PRO A 173 6.10 -34.22 37.92
C PRO A 173 5.83 -35.64 38.46
N GLU A 174 4.70 -36.20 38.06
CA GLU A 174 4.35 -37.60 38.26
C GLU A 174 5.31 -38.50 37.48
N PRO A 175 5.72 -39.67 38.02
CA PRO A 175 6.63 -40.58 37.35
C PRO A 175 5.97 -41.22 36.11
N ALA A 176 6.13 -40.57 34.96
CA ALA A 176 5.64 -41.03 33.67
C ALA A 176 6.80 -41.21 32.68
N VAL A 177 6.93 -42.41 32.12
CA VAL A 177 7.90 -42.69 31.05
C VAL A 177 7.23 -42.39 29.71
N CYS A 178 7.47 -41.17 29.21
CA CYS A 178 7.04 -40.67 27.91
C CYS A 178 8.27 -40.21 27.11
N PHE A 179 8.22 -40.32 25.78
CA PHE A 179 9.21 -39.67 24.92
C PHE A 179 8.68 -38.32 24.43
N ASP A 180 9.59 -37.40 24.05
CA ASP A 180 9.21 -36.09 23.51
C ASP A 180 8.48 -36.26 22.16
N PRO A 181 7.20 -35.88 22.05
CA PRO A 181 6.43 -36.04 20.82
C PRO A 181 6.87 -35.08 19.71
N VAL A 182 7.57 -33.98 20.02
CA VAL A 182 7.83 -32.89 19.07
C VAL A 182 8.78 -33.28 17.93
N PRO A 183 9.97 -33.88 18.17
CA PRO A 183 10.86 -34.32 17.08
C PRO A 183 10.20 -35.34 16.14
N LEU A 184 9.40 -36.26 16.71
CA LEU A 184 8.65 -37.25 15.93
C LEU A 184 7.57 -36.58 15.06
N TRP A 185 6.91 -35.53 15.54
CA TRP A 185 5.89 -34.81 14.78
C TRP A 185 6.49 -33.92 13.68
N VAL A 186 7.65 -33.29 13.90
CA VAL A 186 8.41 -32.60 12.84
C VAL A 186 8.85 -33.61 11.76
N PHE A 187 9.41 -34.75 12.16
CA PHE A 187 9.80 -35.84 11.24
C PHE A 187 8.61 -36.39 10.44
N SER A 188 7.46 -36.58 11.09
CA SER A 188 6.22 -37.01 10.44
C SER A 188 5.71 -35.98 9.43
N SER A 189 5.77 -34.68 9.76
CA SER A 189 5.34 -33.61 8.85
C SER A 189 6.25 -33.52 7.62
N ALA A 190 7.57 -33.70 7.78
CA ALA A 190 8.52 -33.77 6.68
C ALA A 190 8.32 -35.03 5.80
N CYS A 191 8.08 -36.20 6.40
CA CYS A 191 7.75 -37.43 5.66
C CYS A 191 6.41 -37.32 4.90
N ASN A 192 5.44 -36.58 5.46
CA ASN A 192 4.19 -36.29 4.76
C ASN A 192 4.45 -35.42 3.53
N LEU A 193 5.06 -34.24 3.68
CA LEU A 193 5.40 -33.36 2.56
C LEU A 193 6.18 -34.09 1.44
N LEU A 194 7.20 -34.90 1.81
CA LEU A 194 7.96 -35.69 0.83
C LEU A 194 7.07 -36.70 0.08
N THR A 195 6.14 -37.36 0.76
CA THR A 195 5.23 -38.32 0.10
C THR A 195 4.19 -37.62 -0.77
N ASP A 196 3.72 -36.42 -0.43
CA ASP A 196 2.83 -35.63 -1.28
C ASP A 196 3.52 -35.20 -2.59
N VAL A 197 4.77 -34.73 -2.51
CA VAL A 197 5.62 -34.42 -3.68
C VAL A 197 5.83 -35.67 -4.56
N ILE A 198 6.18 -36.81 -3.96
CA ILE A 198 6.38 -38.06 -4.72
C ILE A 198 5.08 -38.51 -5.39
N VAL A 199 3.95 -38.49 -4.69
CA VAL A 199 2.65 -38.88 -5.25
C VAL A 199 2.26 -37.95 -6.40
N LEU A 200 2.41 -36.64 -6.26
CA LEU A 200 2.07 -35.69 -7.32
C LEU A 200 2.94 -35.87 -8.57
N LEU A 201 4.25 -36.10 -8.41
CA LEU A 201 5.19 -36.23 -9.53
C LEU A 201 5.16 -37.60 -10.23
N MET A 202 4.78 -38.68 -9.52
CA MET A 202 4.82 -40.05 -10.04
C MET A 202 4.12 -40.25 -11.41
N PRO A 203 2.92 -39.70 -11.69
CA PRO A 203 2.25 -39.91 -12.98
C PRO A 203 2.81 -39.05 -14.12
N LEU A 204 3.55 -37.95 -13.85
CA LEU A 204 3.96 -36.98 -14.88
C LEU A 204 4.71 -37.63 -16.06
N PRO A 205 5.74 -38.47 -15.88
CA PRO A 205 6.47 -39.07 -17.01
C PRO A 205 5.58 -39.94 -17.90
N THR A 206 4.60 -40.63 -17.30
CA THR A 206 3.61 -41.45 -18.04
C THR A 206 2.60 -40.58 -18.78
N LEU A 207 2.22 -39.43 -18.22
CA LEU A 207 1.26 -38.50 -18.82
C LEU A 207 1.88 -37.64 -19.93
N LEU A 208 3.13 -37.21 -19.77
CA LEU A 208 3.88 -36.43 -20.76
C LEU A 208 4.27 -37.25 -22.00
N SER A 209 4.31 -38.58 -21.89
CA SER A 209 4.55 -39.49 -23.02
C SER A 209 3.28 -39.86 -23.81
N LEU A 210 2.09 -39.48 -23.33
CA LEU A 210 0.83 -39.67 -24.06
C LEU A 210 0.57 -38.47 -25.01
N ARG A 211 0.37 -38.74 -26.30
CA ARG A 211 -0.06 -37.74 -27.29
C ARG A 211 -1.53 -37.36 -27.07
N ILE A 212 -1.78 -36.43 -26.14
CA ILE A 212 -3.12 -35.98 -25.73
C ILE A 212 -3.45 -34.61 -26.37
N PRO A 213 -4.64 -34.43 -26.98
CA PRO A 213 -5.05 -33.14 -27.54
C PRO A 213 -5.20 -32.05 -26.47
N THR A 214 -4.98 -30.79 -26.85
CA THR A 214 -4.67 -29.66 -25.96
C THR A 214 -5.72 -29.40 -24.87
N SER A 215 -7.01 -29.56 -25.18
CA SER A 215 -8.09 -29.40 -24.19
C SER A 215 -8.03 -30.43 -23.05
N LYS A 216 -7.68 -31.68 -23.37
CA LYS A 216 -7.47 -32.74 -22.36
C LYS A 216 -6.15 -32.56 -21.61
N ARG A 217 -5.16 -31.89 -22.21
CA ARG A 217 -3.90 -31.49 -21.55
C ARG A 217 -4.13 -30.35 -20.53
N LEU A 218 -4.98 -29.37 -20.86
CA LEU A 218 -5.38 -28.30 -19.94
C LEU A 218 -6.18 -28.83 -18.73
N ALA A 219 -7.18 -29.69 -18.97
CA ALA A 219 -7.92 -30.33 -17.88
C ALA A 219 -7.03 -31.20 -16.97
N LEU A 220 -5.95 -31.77 -17.52
CA LEU A 220 -4.95 -32.51 -16.76
C LEU A 220 -4.06 -31.57 -15.93
N ILE A 221 -3.59 -30.46 -16.49
CA ILE A 221 -2.85 -29.41 -15.77
C ILE A 221 -3.70 -28.87 -14.59
N GLY A 222 -5.00 -28.64 -14.81
CA GLY A 222 -5.94 -28.21 -13.76
C GLY A 222 -6.14 -29.21 -12.62
N ILE A 223 -5.84 -30.50 -12.83
CA ILE A 223 -5.82 -31.51 -11.76
C ILE A 223 -4.52 -31.40 -10.95
N PHE A 224 -3.37 -31.19 -11.62
CA PHE A 224 -2.09 -31.04 -10.93
C PHE A 224 -1.95 -29.71 -10.17
N SER A 225 -2.57 -28.63 -10.64
CA SER A 225 -2.55 -27.34 -9.95
C SER A 225 -3.25 -27.36 -8.58
N VAL A 226 -4.36 -28.09 -8.43
CA VAL A 226 -5.00 -28.27 -7.11
C VAL A 226 -4.17 -29.20 -6.21
N GLY A 227 -3.40 -30.14 -6.78
CA GLY A 227 -2.43 -30.94 -6.02
C GLY A 227 -1.24 -30.13 -5.50
N LEU A 228 -0.81 -29.07 -6.20
CA LEU A 228 0.22 -28.14 -5.71
C LEU A 228 -0.25 -27.34 -4.49
N LEU A 229 -1.56 -27.04 -4.37
CA LEU A 229 -2.12 -26.35 -3.21
C LEU A 229 -1.97 -27.18 -1.92
N ALA A 230 -2.14 -28.50 -2.00
CA ALA A 230 -1.91 -29.39 -0.87
C ALA A 230 -0.43 -29.36 -0.44
N ILE A 231 0.51 -29.45 -1.38
CA ILE A 231 1.96 -29.36 -1.09
C ILE A 231 2.33 -27.99 -0.48
N ALA A 232 1.74 -26.90 -0.97
CA ALA A 232 1.92 -25.58 -0.38
C ALA A 232 1.43 -25.53 1.08
N ALA A 233 0.22 -26.05 1.35
CA ALA A 233 -0.31 -26.15 2.70
C ALA A 233 0.55 -27.04 3.62
N SER A 234 1.03 -28.20 3.15
CA SER A 234 1.99 -29.06 3.87
C SER A 234 3.30 -28.33 4.18
N SER A 235 3.79 -27.51 3.26
CA SER A 235 5.04 -26.74 3.42
C SER A 235 4.90 -25.63 4.45
N VAL A 236 3.82 -24.85 4.37
CA VAL A 236 3.51 -23.81 5.37
C VAL A 236 3.26 -24.46 6.74
N ARG A 237 2.53 -25.57 6.80
CA ARG A 237 2.32 -26.32 8.05
C ARG A 237 3.62 -26.80 8.68
N LEU A 238 4.57 -27.33 7.89
CA LEU A 238 5.87 -27.76 8.41
C LEU A 238 6.69 -26.57 8.97
N TRP A 239 6.60 -25.41 8.33
CA TRP A 239 7.23 -24.18 8.84
C TRP A 239 6.56 -23.66 10.13
N VAL A 240 5.22 -23.59 10.17
CA VAL A 240 4.47 -23.25 11.40
C VAL A 240 4.77 -24.24 12.52
N MET A 241 4.87 -25.54 12.21
CA MET A 241 5.25 -26.59 13.16
C MET A 241 6.67 -26.40 13.71
N TYR A 242 7.62 -25.95 12.90
CA TYR A 242 8.97 -25.61 13.35
C TYR A 242 8.95 -24.40 14.31
N MET A 243 8.19 -23.35 13.96
CA MET A 243 8.03 -22.16 14.82
C MET A 243 7.35 -22.52 16.16
N TRP A 244 6.29 -23.33 16.11
CA TRP A 244 5.56 -23.88 17.26
C TRP A 244 6.48 -24.70 18.18
N ALA A 245 7.35 -25.54 17.61
CA ALA A 245 8.29 -26.39 18.33
C ALA A 245 9.43 -25.63 19.04
N ALA A 246 9.71 -24.38 18.65
CA ALA A 246 10.89 -23.66 19.11
C ALA A 246 10.83 -23.19 20.59
N SER A 247 9.63 -23.01 21.16
CA SER A 247 9.47 -22.75 22.60
C SER A 247 8.04 -23.02 23.09
N PRO A 248 7.82 -23.29 24.39
CA PRO A 248 6.47 -23.42 24.96
C PRO A 248 5.59 -22.17 24.79
N TYR A 249 6.19 -20.99 24.67
CA TYR A 249 5.47 -19.74 24.39
C TYR A 249 5.03 -19.66 22.93
N ASN A 250 5.90 -20.07 22.00
CA ASN A 250 5.56 -20.19 20.58
C ASN A 250 4.49 -21.27 20.35
N ALA A 251 4.47 -22.34 21.15
CA ALA A 251 3.45 -23.37 21.08
C ALA A 251 2.03 -22.81 21.36
N ALA A 252 1.92 -21.81 22.25
CA ALA A 252 0.67 -21.08 22.49
C ALA A 252 0.34 -20.06 21.37
N ARG A 253 1.35 -19.39 20.80
CA ARG A 253 1.16 -18.39 19.72
C ARG A 253 0.73 -19.02 18.39
N TYR A 254 1.43 -20.06 17.94
CA TYR A 254 1.24 -20.68 16.63
C TYR A 254 0.33 -21.92 16.64
N GLY A 255 -0.25 -22.25 17.80
CA GLY A 255 -1.14 -23.42 17.94
C GLY A 255 -2.36 -23.34 17.03
N ALA A 256 -3.00 -22.17 16.92
CA ALA A 256 -4.16 -21.97 16.04
C ALA A 256 -3.77 -22.10 14.55
N ASP A 257 -2.66 -21.49 14.13
CA ASP A 257 -2.14 -21.58 12.76
C ASP A 257 -1.83 -23.02 12.36
N LEU A 258 -1.26 -23.79 13.28
CA LEU A 258 -0.91 -25.19 13.05
C LEU A 258 -2.16 -26.06 12.81
N LEU A 259 -3.25 -25.77 13.52
CA LEU A 259 -4.56 -26.43 13.34
C LEU A 259 -5.24 -26.01 12.04
N LEU A 260 -5.17 -24.72 11.70
CA LEU A 260 -5.68 -24.14 10.45
C LEU A 260 -5.02 -24.79 9.23
N TRP A 261 -3.69 -24.76 9.14
CA TRP A 261 -2.98 -25.29 7.98
C TRP A 261 -3.13 -26.80 7.81
N GLY A 262 -3.32 -27.56 8.90
CA GLY A 262 -3.66 -28.98 8.81
C GLY A 262 -5.07 -29.27 8.25
N GLN A 263 -6.04 -28.39 8.50
CA GLN A 263 -7.36 -28.47 7.85
C GLN A 263 -7.30 -28.07 6.37
N VAL A 264 -6.53 -27.02 6.03
CA VAL A 264 -6.33 -26.60 4.63
C VAL A 264 -5.66 -27.73 3.83
N GLU A 265 -4.60 -28.33 4.36
CA GLU A 265 -3.90 -29.48 3.77
C GLU A 265 -4.84 -30.68 3.57
N THR A 266 -5.55 -31.11 4.62
CA THR A 266 -6.45 -32.27 4.55
C THR A 266 -7.58 -32.06 3.54
N ASN A 267 -8.23 -30.89 3.54
CA ASN A 267 -9.34 -30.61 2.64
C ASN A 267 -8.89 -30.37 1.19
N SER A 268 -7.78 -29.65 0.95
CA SER A 268 -7.23 -29.53 -0.40
C SER A 268 -6.75 -30.87 -0.97
N GLY A 269 -6.26 -31.78 -0.12
CA GLY A 269 -5.99 -33.17 -0.46
C GLY A 269 -7.24 -33.95 -0.90
N ILE A 270 -8.35 -33.84 -0.16
CA ILE A 270 -9.64 -34.47 -0.51
C ILE A 270 -10.19 -33.92 -1.83
N ILE A 271 -10.15 -32.61 -2.01
CA ILE A 271 -10.65 -31.93 -3.21
C ILE A 271 -9.81 -32.31 -4.43
N SER A 272 -8.48 -32.14 -4.38
CA SER A 272 -7.56 -32.48 -5.47
C SER A 272 -7.67 -33.94 -5.92
N ALA A 273 -7.78 -34.88 -4.98
CA ALA A 273 -7.97 -36.30 -5.27
C ALA A 273 -9.33 -36.62 -5.93
N SER A 274 -10.30 -35.71 -5.85
CA SER A 274 -11.69 -35.93 -6.29
C SER A 274 -12.04 -35.21 -7.60
N VAL A 275 -11.40 -34.07 -7.90
CA VAL A 275 -11.54 -33.33 -9.17
C VAL A 275 -11.45 -34.20 -10.45
N PRO A 276 -10.55 -35.21 -10.57
CA PRO A 276 -10.45 -36.04 -11.78
C PRO A 276 -11.73 -36.79 -12.18
N PHE A 277 -12.63 -37.00 -11.22
CA PHE A 277 -13.89 -37.72 -11.42
C PHE A 277 -15.05 -36.78 -11.77
N LEU A 278 -15.01 -35.52 -11.30
CA LEU A 278 -16.06 -34.51 -11.51
C LEU A 278 -16.22 -34.09 -12.98
N ARG A 279 -15.18 -34.27 -13.81
CA ARG A 279 -15.22 -34.04 -15.26
C ARG A 279 -16.35 -34.78 -16.00
N LEU A 280 -16.96 -35.79 -15.36
CA LEU A 280 -18.07 -36.56 -15.90
C LEU A 280 -19.43 -35.85 -15.76
N LEU A 281 -19.54 -34.83 -14.91
CA LEU A 281 -20.74 -33.98 -14.80
C LEU A 281 -20.88 -33.06 -16.01
N PHE A 282 -19.76 -32.48 -16.46
CA PHE A 282 -19.70 -31.53 -17.58
C PHE A 282 -19.72 -32.20 -18.97
N ARG A 283 -20.21 -33.44 -19.06
CA ARG A 283 -20.23 -34.22 -20.30
C ARG A 283 -21.63 -34.79 -20.55
N ASP A 284 -22.54 -33.95 -21.02
CA ASP A 284 -23.86 -34.38 -21.49
C ASP A 284 -24.11 -34.06 -22.97
N LYS A 285 -24.68 -35.07 -23.65
CA LYS A 285 -25.42 -35.01 -24.93
C LYS A 285 -24.69 -34.72 -26.26
N ASP A 286 -23.53 -35.34 -26.49
CA ASP A 286 -23.18 -35.83 -27.85
C ASP A 286 -23.93 -37.14 -28.17
N LYS A 287 -25.26 -37.08 -28.15
CA LYS A 287 -26.19 -38.15 -28.54
C LYS A 287 -27.40 -37.58 -29.30
N LYS A 288 -27.15 -36.85 -30.39
CA LYS A 288 -28.19 -36.51 -31.37
C LYS A 288 -27.71 -36.34 -32.83
N THR A 289 -26.57 -36.94 -33.19
CA THR A 289 -26.10 -37.03 -34.59
C THR A 289 -25.23 -38.29 -34.77
N ARG A 290 -25.60 -39.15 -35.73
CA ARG A 290 -25.02 -40.48 -36.08
C ARG A 290 -25.69 -41.73 -35.48
N GLN A 291 -26.97 -41.94 -35.83
CA GLN A 291 -27.53 -43.29 -36.06
C GLN A 291 -28.56 -43.27 -37.22
N SER A 292 -28.05 -43.27 -38.45
CA SER A 292 -28.71 -43.86 -39.63
C SER A 292 -27.64 -44.00 -40.71
N GLY A 293 -27.38 -45.24 -41.16
CA GLY A 293 -26.24 -45.52 -42.03
C GLY A 293 -25.89 -47.00 -42.14
N THR A 294 -26.88 -47.85 -42.38
CA THR A 294 -26.65 -49.17 -43.01
C THR A 294 -26.42 -48.97 -44.53
N PRO A 295 -25.74 -49.90 -45.22
CA PRO A 295 -24.82 -49.50 -46.30
C PRO A 295 -25.23 -49.88 -47.73
N GLN A 296 -24.46 -49.32 -48.68
CA GLN A 296 -24.23 -49.76 -50.07
C GLN A 296 -25.35 -49.59 -51.12
N LYS A 297 -24.97 -48.83 -52.15
CA LYS A 297 -25.03 -49.04 -53.64
C LYS A 297 -25.42 -47.70 -54.29
N MET A 298 -25.03 -47.29 -55.48
CA MET A 298 -24.11 -47.66 -56.58
C MET A 298 -24.68 -46.86 -57.78
N TYR A 299 -23.86 -46.44 -58.77
CA TYR A 299 -24.27 -45.71 -60.00
C TYR A 299 -24.65 -44.21 -59.86
N VAL A 300 -24.48 -43.34 -60.87
CA VAL A 300 -23.43 -43.19 -61.93
C VAL A 300 -23.58 -41.82 -62.63
N THR A 301 -22.57 -41.44 -63.45
CA THR A 301 -22.55 -40.37 -64.48
C THR A 301 -22.35 -38.88 -64.14
N LEU A 302 -21.62 -38.26 -65.07
CA LEU A 302 -21.18 -36.87 -65.25
C LEU A 302 -22.22 -36.04 -66.08
N PRO A 303 -21.89 -34.90 -66.73
CA PRO A 303 -21.66 -33.54 -66.18
C PRO A 303 -22.47 -32.46 -66.97
N ALA A 304 -22.31 -31.16 -66.65
CA ALA A 304 -22.25 -30.03 -67.64
C ALA A 304 -22.10 -28.66 -66.96
N ILE A 305 -21.80 -27.62 -67.76
CA ILE A 305 -21.46 -26.24 -67.36
C ILE A 305 -22.40 -25.22 -68.11
N PRO A 306 -22.05 -23.93 -68.38
CA PRO A 306 -22.24 -22.70 -67.59
C PRO A 306 -23.30 -21.71 -68.19
N GLN A 307 -23.50 -20.52 -67.58
CA GLN A 307 -23.20 -19.16 -68.17
C GLN A 307 -24.10 -17.97 -67.73
N SER A 308 -23.43 -16.81 -67.52
CA SER A 308 -23.89 -15.42 -67.82
C SER A 308 -25.07 -14.83 -66.98
N ALA A 309 -25.29 -13.50 -66.84
CA ALA A 309 -24.60 -12.28 -67.29
C ALA A 309 -24.84 -11.12 -66.25
N SER A 310 -24.39 -9.89 -66.53
CA SER A 310 -24.58 -8.70 -65.65
C SER A 310 -25.19 -7.47 -66.41
N PRO A 311 -25.20 -6.20 -65.89
CA PRO A 311 -26.40 -5.33 -65.73
C PRO A 311 -26.47 -4.19 -66.79
N PRO A 312 -27.26 -3.07 -66.67
CA PRO A 312 -26.91 -1.88 -65.82
C PRO A 312 -28.04 -0.84 -65.42
N ALA A 313 -27.66 0.24 -64.66
CA ALA A 313 -28.20 1.65 -64.57
C ALA A 313 -29.67 1.94 -64.08
N ALA A 314 -30.06 2.89 -63.17
CA ALA A 314 -29.74 4.31 -62.77
C ALA A 314 -30.84 5.33 -63.27
N PRO A 315 -30.97 6.65 -62.87
CA PRO A 315 -30.59 7.48 -61.68
C PRO A 315 -31.63 8.62 -61.25
N VAL A 316 -31.18 9.65 -60.45
CA VAL A 316 -31.70 11.06 -60.21
C VAL A 316 -32.94 11.23 -59.26
N HIS A 317 -33.13 12.18 -58.31
CA HIS A 317 -32.87 13.65 -58.10
C HIS A 317 -32.63 14.03 -56.59
N ALA A 318 -32.86 15.29 -56.11
CA ALA A 318 -31.97 16.49 -56.14
C ALA A 318 -32.58 17.73 -55.37
N HIS A 319 -31.80 18.82 -55.18
CA HIS A 319 -32.16 20.22 -54.73
C HIS A 319 -32.53 20.46 -53.22
N SER A 320 -32.27 21.63 -52.58
CA SER A 320 -31.38 22.81 -52.86
C SER A 320 -31.27 23.79 -51.65
N ARG A 321 -30.12 24.52 -51.52
CA ARG A 321 -29.86 25.96 -51.12
C ARG A 321 -30.83 26.68 -50.15
N ARG A 322 -30.48 27.64 -49.24
CA ARG A 322 -29.46 28.72 -49.16
C ARG A 322 -29.63 29.44 -47.78
N LYS A 323 -28.63 30.00 -47.06
CA LYS A 323 -28.16 31.42 -47.10
C LYS A 323 -27.18 31.69 -45.93
N THR A 324 -26.24 32.63 -46.11
CA THR A 324 -25.56 33.44 -45.06
C THR A 324 -26.19 34.85 -44.99
N PRO A 325 -25.92 35.69 -43.96
CA PRO A 325 -24.82 36.67 -44.07
C PRO A 325 -24.07 37.08 -42.76
N ASP A 326 -22.80 37.47 -42.94
CA ASP A 326 -22.04 38.63 -42.42
C ASP A 326 -22.10 39.13 -40.95
N VAL A 327 -20.93 39.03 -40.32
CA VAL A 327 -20.14 40.00 -39.52
C VAL A 327 -20.74 41.38 -39.16
N GLU A 328 -20.69 41.73 -37.87
CA GLU A 328 -20.41 43.12 -37.42
C GLU A 328 -19.70 43.17 -36.04
N MET A 329 -19.15 44.33 -35.66
CA MET A 329 -18.13 44.50 -34.61
C MET A 329 -18.64 44.99 -33.23
N TRP A 330 -17.80 44.77 -32.21
CA TRP A 330 -17.70 45.38 -30.87
C TRP A 330 -18.38 46.76 -30.60
N PRO A 331 -18.80 47.06 -29.34
CA PRO A 331 -17.80 47.49 -28.34
C PRO A 331 -18.04 47.16 -26.84
N LEU A 332 -16.97 47.34 -26.06
CA LEU A 332 -16.93 47.45 -24.59
C LEU A 332 -17.62 48.73 -24.08
N PRO A 333 -18.11 48.74 -22.81
CA PRO A 333 -18.29 49.97 -22.03
C PRO A 333 -17.27 50.12 -20.89
N ASN A 334 -16.84 51.37 -20.65
CA ASN A 334 -15.85 51.78 -19.65
C ASN A 334 -16.44 52.02 -18.24
N GLU A 335 -15.52 52.17 -17.28
CA GLU A 335 -15.72 52.73 -15.93
C GLU A 335 -16.42 54.11 -15.93
N LYS A 336 -17.26 54.39 -14.91
CA LYS A 336 -17.00 55.45 -13.90
C LYS A 336 -18.11 55.59 -12.83
N ALA A 337 -17.65 55.65 -11.57
CA ALA A 337 -18.12 56.44 -10.41
C ALA A 337 -19.62 56.58 -10.07
N ILE A 338 -19.94 56.41 -8.77
CA ILE A 338 -20.62 57.42 -7.93
C ILE A 338 -20.41 57.10 -6.43
N GLU A 339 -20.62 58.10 -5.58
CA GLU A 339 -20.11 58.30 -4.22
C GLU A 339 -21.22 58.23 -3.14
N ARG A 340 -20.84 58.05 -1.85
CA ARG A 340 -21.65 58.21 -0.60
C ARG A 340 -22.71 57.13 -0.30
N GLY A 341 -23.04 56.82 0.96
CA GLY A 341 -22.55 57.31 2.25
C GLY A 341 -23.34 56.74 3.45
N ASP A 342 -22.92 57.07 4.68
CA ASP A 342 -23.64 56.94 5.97
C ASP A 342 -23.89 55.52 6.54
N THR A 343 -23.16 55.10 7.59
CA THR A 343 -23.56 55.07 9.04
C THR A 343 -24.91 54.38 9.31
N VAL A 344 -25.01 53.34 10.15
CA VAL A 344 -25.06 53.29 11.65
C VAL A 344 -25.17 51.77 11.99
N GLY A 345 -24.79 51.17 13.13
CA GLY A 345 -24.22 51.60 14.40
C GLY A 345 -24.14 50.40 15.37
N PHE A 346 -23.54 50.58 16.55
CA PHE A 346 -23.28 49.53 17.56
C PHE A 346 -24.55 48.96 18.21
N ILE A 347 -24.45 47.76 18.81
CA ILE A 347 -24.68 47.51 20.26
C ILE A 347 -24.16 46.11 20.66
N SER A 348 -23.50 46.02 21.82
CA SER A 348 -23.12 44.78 22.50
C SER A 348 -23.54 44.82 23.96
N ILE A 349 -24.23 43.79 24.47
CA ILE A 349 -24.37 43.46 25.91
C ILE A 349 -24.57 41.93 25.97
N HIS A 350 -23.76 41.05 26.58
CA HIS A 350 -23.20 40.88 27.94
C HIS A 350 -24.13 40.19 29.00
N GLU A 351 -23.56 39.12 29.57
CA GLU A 351 -23.77 38.48 30.89
C GLU A 351 -25.00 37.63 31.32
N ARG A 352 -24.65 36.38 31.67
CA ARG A 352 -24.95 35.59 32.90
C ARG A 352 -26.24 35.86 33.69
N THR A 353 -26.93 34.77 34.06
CA THR A 353 -27.15 34.44 35.49
C THR A 353 -27.51 32.97 35.74
N THR A 354 -27.01 32.40 36.84
CA THR A 354 -27.28 31.05 37.37
C THR A 354 -28.39 31.07 38.43
N ILE A 355 -29.30 30.07 38.44
CA ILE A 355 -30.05 29.67 39.65
C ILE A 355 -30.16 28.13 39.69
N ALA A 356 -29.92 27.54 40.86
CA ALA A 356 -29.97 26.10 41.12
C ALA A 356 -31.29 25.66 41.81
N ARG A 357 -31.56 24.35 41.83
CA ARG A 357 -32.38 23.72 42.87
C ARG A 357 -31.95 22.26 43.12
N GLU A 358 -31.99 21.85 44.38
CA GLU A 358 -31.34 20.65 44.91
C GLU A 358 -32.30 19.48 45.21
N SER A 359 -31.70 18.36 45.65
CA SER A 359 -32.22 17.43 46.68
C SER A 359 -33.10 16.24 46.20
N ASN A 360 -33.05 15.02 46.77
CA ASN A 360 -32.17 14.50 47.85
C ASN A 360 -32.27 12.95 48.08
N TRP A 361 -31.21 12.34 48.69
CA TRP A 361 -31.12 10.98 49.33
C TRP A 361 -31.30 9.70 48.46
N GLY A 362 -30.62 8.55 48.67
CA GLY A 362 -29.64 8.15 49.72
C GLY A 362 -28.89 6.80 49.40
N PRO A 363 -28.03 6.25 50.30
CA PRO A 363 -26.86 5.42 49.92
C PRO A 363 -26.79 3.97 50.47
N PHE A 364 -25.94 3.09 49.88
CA PHE A 364 -25.48 1.81 50.47
C PHE A 364 -24.08 1.31 49.95
N VAL A 365 -22.99 1.60 50.70
CA VAL A 365 -22.15 0.64 51.50
C VAL A 365 -21.92 -0.78 50.90
N THR A 366 -20.73 -1.42 50.79
CA THR A 366 -19.33 -1.19 51.27
C THR A 366 -18.25 -1.94 50.44
N ILE A 367 -16.97 -1.60 50.67
CA ILE A 367 -15.77 -2.43 50.41
C ILE A 367 -15.59 -3.48 51.54
N PRO A 368 -15.09 -4.71 51.29
CA PRO A 368 -14.58 -5.59 52.34
C PRO A 368 -13.13 -5.25 52.69
N GLU A 369 -12.89 -4.84 53.93
CA GLU A 369 -11.56 -4.60 54.48
C GLU A 369 -11.15 -5.80 55.35
N SER A 370 -10.18 -6.59 54.89
CA SER A 370 -9.53 -7.61 55.72
C SER A 370 -8.08 -7.85 55.29
N LEU A 371 -7.22 -6.88 55.62
CA LEU A 371 -5.92 -7.07 56.28
C LEU A 371 -5.19 -5.72 56.33
N SER A 372 -5.44 -4.96 57.40
CA SER A 372 -4.77 -3.71 57.68
C SER A 372 -3.51 -3.91 58.55
N SER A 373 -2.54 -3.03 58.30
CA SER A 373 -1.43 -2.61 59.17
C SER A 373 -0.28 -3.56 59.53
N ASP A 374 0.88 -2.90 59.68
CA ASP A 374 2.05 -3.22 60.51
C ASP A 374 3.02 -4.33 60.09
N GLY A 375 4.04 -3.86 59.35
CA GLY A 375 5.27 -4.60 59.04
C GLY A 375 6.42 -3.66 58.61
N LYS A 376 6.84 -2.71 59.46
CA LYS A 376 8.09 -1.97 59.24
C LYS A 376 9.27 -2.95 59.30
N GLY A 377 9.89 -3.22 58.15
CA GLY A 377 11.05 -4.11 58.05
C GLY A 377 11.93 -3.76 56.86
N SER A 378 12.95 -2.92 57.08
CA SER A 378 13.99 -2.64 56.08
C SER A 378 14.87 -3.86 55.87
N VAL A 379 14.85 -4.46 54.67
CA VAL A 379 15.82 -5.47 54.26
C VAL A 379 16.29 -5.19 52.84
N HIS A 380 17.56 -4.80 52.70
CA HIS A 380 18.26 -4.85 51.41
C HIS A 380 18.36 -6.31 50.95
N LEU A 381 17.97 -6.61 49.70
CA LEU A 381 18.33 -7.85 49.04
C LEU A 381 18.83 -7.59 47.62
N GLU A 382 20.00 -8.14 47.32
CA GLU A 382 20.72 -8.03 46.05
C GLU A 382 20.00 -8.73 44.89
N PRO A 383 20.30 -8.38 43.62
CA PRO A 383 19.86 -9.16 42.48
C PRO A 383 20.45 -10.59 42.52
N ALA A 384 19.56 -11.58 42.66
CA ALA A 384 19.94 -12.98 42.79
C ALA A 384 20.67 -13.50 41.54
N ARG A 385 21.94 -13.88 41.70
CA ARG A 385 22.67 -14.70 40.72
C ARG A 385 22.03 -16.08 40.64
N TYR A 386 21.52 -16.47 39.48
CA TYR A 386 21.21 -17.88 39.22
C TYR A 386 22.51 -18.65 38.89
N PRO A 387 22.77 -19.81 39.52
CA PRO A 387 24.04 -20.50 39.37
C PRO A 387 24.10 -21.36 38.10
N ASN A 388 25.28 -21.37 37.47
CA ASN A 388 25.66 -22.39 36.50
C ASN A 388 25.61 -23.79 37.13
N ARG A 389 24.64 -24.63 36.73
CA ARG A 389 24.75 -26.10 36.58
C ARG A 389 23.44 -26.75 36.10
N ILE A 390 23.28 -26.87 34.78
CA ILE A 390 22.88 -28.16 34.19
C ILE A 390 24.01 -28.55 33.25
N ALA A 391 24.73 -29.61 33.61
CA ALA A 391 25.82 -30.12 32.81
C ALA A 391 25.28 -31.11 31.76
N SER A 392 25.73 -30.93 30.51
CA SER A 392 25.99 -31.98 29.51
C SER A 392 25.07 -33.23 29.48
N LEU A 393 24.13 -33.26 28.53
CA LEU A 393 23.58 -34.45 27.86
C LEU A 393 23.04 -34.01 26.47
N PRO A 394 23.08 -34.85 25.42
CA PRO A 394 24.29 -34.91 24.60
C PRO A 394 24.12 -34.41 23.16
N THR A 395 25.20 -33.87 22.59
CA THR A 395 25.35 -33.54 21.16
C THR A 395 25.53 -34.78 20.27
N VAL A 396 24.62 -35.75 20.35
CA VAL A 396 24.43 -36.87 19.39
C VAL A 396 22.93 -37.19 19.41
N ALA A 397 22.12 -36.96 18.36
CA ALA A 397 22.18 -37.76 17.14
C ALA A 397 21.64 -37.05 15.86
N SER A 398 21.33 -35.75 15.90
CA SER A 398 20.70 -35.05 14.76
C SER A 398 21.55 -35.00 13.49
N SER A 399 22.88 -35.08 13.59
CA SER A 399 23.74 -35.08 12.39
C SER A 399 23.73 -36.42 11.64
N ARG A 400 23.58 -37.57 12.32
CA ARG A 400 23.63 -38.88 11.65
C ARG A 400 22.34 -39.23 10.94
N LEU A 401 21.16 -39.00 11.54
CA LEU A 401 19.89 -39.23 10.84
C LEU A 401 19.71 -38.28 9.65
N THR A 402 19.99 -36.99 9.82
CA THR A 402 19.88 -36.01 8.72
C THR A 402 20.91 -36.27 7.62
N LYS A 403 22.13 -36.72 7.95
CA LYS A 403 23.10 -37.18 6.92
C LYS A 403 22.70 -38.51 6.30
N PHE A 404 22.08 -39.46 7.02
CA PHE A 404 21.53 -40.69 6.42
C PHE A 404 20.37 -40.39 5.48
N PHE A 405 19.51 -39.43 5.84
CA PHE A 405 18.39 -38.97 5.03
C PHE A 405 18.88 -38.26 3.76
N LEU A 406 19.80 -37.29 3.89
CA LEU A 406 20.44 -36.62 2.76
C LEU A 406 21.24 -37.60 1.89
N ALA A 407 21.95 -38.57 2.49
CA ALA A 407 22.66 -39.61 1.74
C ALA A 407 21.70 -40.57 1.04
N ALA A 408 20.59 -40.98 1.64
CA ALA A 408 19.58 -41.83 1.02
C ALA A 408 18.85 -41.10 -0.13
N VAL A 409 18.54 -39.81 0.04
CA VAL A 409 18.00 -38.94 -1.02
C VAL A 409 19.02 -38.78 -2.16
N ALA A 410 20.29 -38.52 -1.85
CA ALA A 410 21.36 -38.44 -2.84
C ALA A 410 21.62 -39.78 -3.54
N LEU A 411 21.53 -40.92 -2.84
CA LEU A 411 21.67 -42.26 -3.41
C LEU A 411 20.46 -42.61 -4.30
N PHE A 412 19.25 -42.16 -3.96
CA PHE A 412 18.04 -42.34 -4.75
C PHE A 412 18.03 -41.45 -6.00
N ILE A 413 18.44 -40.19 -5.88
CA ILE A 413 18.66 -39.28 -7.03
C ILE A 413 19.78 -39.81 -7.93
N GLY A 414 20.89 -40.26 -7.34
CA GLY A 414 22.01 -40.87 -8.06
C GLY A 414 21.61 -42.15 -8.80
N THR A 415 20.91 -43.08 -8.15
CA THR A 415 20.45 -44.32 -8.80
C THR A 415 19.37 -44.08 -9.86
N THR A 416 18.47 -43.11 -9.68
CA THR A 416 17.49 -42.73 -10.71
C THR A 416 18.14 -42.01 -11.90
N ALA A 417 19.13 -41.15 -11.68
CA ALA A 417 19.94 -40.54 -12.74
C ALA A 417 20.79 -41.58 -13.49
N ILE A 418 21.43 -42.51 -12.77
CA ILE A 418 22.21 -43.61 -13.37
C ILE A 418 21.30 -44.53 -14.20
N LEU A 419 20.14 -44.93 -13.68
CA LEU A 419 19.16 -45.73 -14.44
C LEU A 419 18.57 -44.99 -15.65
N ALA A 420 18.48 -43.65 -15.61
CA ALA A 420 18.11 -42.84 -16.77
C ALA A 420 19.24 -42.80 -17.82
N SER A 421 20.50 -42.66 -17.40
CA SER A 421 21.66 -42.64 -18.29
C SER A 421 21.97 -43.99 -18.96
N ILE A 422 21.73 -45.12 -18.27
CA ILE A 422 21.95 -46.48 -18.80
C ILE A 422 21.01 -46.81 -19.98
N ARG A 423 19.91 -46.05 -20.18
CA ARG A 423 18.99 -46.24 -21.32
C ARG A 423 19.29 -45.36 -22.55
N LEU A 424 20.32 -44.53 -22.52
CA LEU A 424 20.68 -43.61 -23.62
C LEU A 424 22.11 -43.81 -24.12
N GLY A 425 22.57 -45.07 -24.17
CA GLY A 425 23.81 -45.44 -24.84
C GLY A 425 23.64 -45.50 -26.37
N GLY A 426 24.02 -44.44 -27.10
CA GLY A 426 24.12 -44.49 -28.56
C GLY A 426 24.13 -43.15 -29.30
N ARG A 427 25.34 -42.64 -29.61
CA ARG A 427 25.65 -41.63 -30.65
C ARG A 427 25.09 -40.20 -30.50
N VAL A 428 25.90 -39.35 -29.90
CA VAL A 428 26.15 -37.95 -30.32
C VAL A 428 27.19 -38.05 -31.47
N PRO A 429 27.21 -37.24 -32.58
CA PRO A 429 26.87 -35.81 -32.66
C PRO A 429 25.99 -35.34 -33.85
N SER A 430 25.27 -34.21 -33.67
CA SER A 430 24.88 -33.23 -34.74
C SER A 430 23.90 -32.14 -34.27
N ILE A 431 23.12 -32.36 -33.21
CA ILE A 431 21.95 -31.51 -32.87
C ILE A 431 22.32 -30.18 -32.16
N LEU A 432 23.59 -29.96 -31.79
CA LEU A 432 24.04 -28.71 -31.13
C LEU A 432 24.23 -27.50 -32.07
N GLN A 433 23.93 -27.63 -33.37
CA GLN A 433 23.88 -26.48 -34.31
C GLN A 433 22.47 -25.99 -34.67
N TYR A 434 21.40 -26.70 -34.27
CA TYR A 434 20.02 -26.34 -34.66
C TYR A 434 19.07 -25.97 -33.51
N VAL A 435 19.57 -25.92 -32.27
CA VAL A 435 18.80 -25.39 -31.12
C VAL A 435 19.62 -24.35 -30.35
N LYS A 436 19.97 -23.25 -31.02
CA LYS A 436 19.99 -21.96 -30.32
C LYS A 436 18.53 -21.54 -30.12
N PRO A 437 18.07 -21.21 -28.90
CA PRO A 437 16.80 -20.52 -28.74
C PRO A 437 16.95 -19.13 -29.38
N THR A 438 16.39 -18.97 -30.58
CA THR A 438 16.19 -17.64 -31.14
C THR A 438 15.16 -16.96 -30.25
N PRO A 439 15.45 -15.81 -29.62
CA PRO A 439 14.45 -15.13 -28.81
C PRO A 439 13.27 -14.76 -29.71
N LEU A 440 12.06 -15.11 -29.29
CA LEU A 440 10.85 -14.55 -29.88
C LEU A 440 10.78 -13.07 -29.50
N ARG A 441 11.43 -12.22 -30.30
CA ARG A 441 11.18 -10.78 -30.32
C ARG A 441 9.68 -10.59 -30.54
N ASN A 442 9.01 -9.97 -29.58
CA ASN A 442 7.64 -9.49 -29.73
C ASN A 442 7.74 -8.03 -30.22
N PRO A 443 7.56 -7.72 -31.51
CA PRO A 443 8.06 -6.48 -32.10
C PRO A 443 7.07 -5.30 -32.05
N LEU A 444 6.09 -5.33 -31.14
CA LEU A 444 4.94 -4.40 -31.12
C LEU A 444 4.86 -3.49 -29.88
N TYR A 445 5.83 -3.55 -28.95
CA TYR A 445 5.83 -2.73 -27.73
C TYR A 445 7.18 -2.07 -27.38
N THR A 446 8.13 -2.06 -28.32
CA THR A 446 9.44 -1.40 -28.14
C THR A 446 9.75 -0.47 -29.31
N GLN A 447 9.00 0.63 -29.41
CA GLN A 447 9.51 1.83 -30.07
C GLN A 447 10.53 2.49 -29.12
N PRO A 448 11.80 2.67 -29.51
CA PRO A 448 12.80 3.26 -28.63
C PRO A 448 12.53 4.75 -28.41
N PHE A 449 12.66 5.19 -27.16
CA PHE A 449 12.74 6.60 -26.81
C PHE A 449 13.87 7.29 -27.61
N ARG A 450 13.64 8.53 -28.03
CA ARG A 450 14.72 9.49 -28.36
C ARG A 450 14.88 10.44 -27.17
N PRO A 451 15.83 10.21 -26.25
CA PRO A 451 16.13 11.17 -25.20
C PRO A 451 16.72 12.48 -25.71
N LEU A 452 16.61 13.52 -24.89
CA LEU A 452 17.23 14.85 -25.08
C LEU A 452 18.75 14.74 -25.27
N THR A 453 19.40 13.90 -24.47
CA THR A 453 20.73 13.33 -24.75
C THR A 453 20.80 11.88 -24.26
N ASN A 454 20.98 10.93 -25.18
CA ASN A 454 21.27 9.53 -24.83
C ASN A 454 22.70 9.40 -24.30
N SER A 455 23.03 8.44 -23.43
CA SER A 455 24.42 8.30 -22.90
C SER A 455 25.46 8.14 -24.03
N THR A 456 25.05 7.51 -25.13
CA THR A 456 25.85 7.37 -26.37
C THR A 456 26.14 8.71 -27.07
N MET A 457 25.24 9.70 -26.99
CA MET A 457 25.36 11.03 -27.61
C MET A 457 25.86 12.13 -26.66
N ALA A 458 25.75 11.95 -25.35
CA ALA A 458 26.22 12.92 -24.36
C ALA A 458 27.74 13.21 -24.49
N PRO A 459 28.23 14.41 -24.15
CA PRO A 459 29.65 14.69 -23.98
C PRO A 459 30.33 13.70 -23.01
N ALA A 460 31.61 13.39 -23.23
CA ALA A 460 32.32 12.36 -22.47
C ALA A 460 32.34 12.60 -20.93
N GLN A 461 32.28 13.86 -20.50
CA GLN A 461 32.23 14.24 -19.08
C GLN A 461 30.98 13.73 -18.35
N TYR A 462 29.84 13.59 -19.05
CA TYR A 462 28.57 13.18 -18.47
C TYR A 462 28.28 11.66 -18.58
N LYS A 463 29.24 10.86 -19.09
CA LYS A 463 29.04 9.41 -19.32
C LYS A 463 29.41 8.51 -18.16
N LYS A 464 30.15 9.03 -17.16
CA LYS A 464 30.74 8.21 -16.09
C LYS A 464 30.50 8.83 -14.72
N PRO A 465 29.31 8.59 -14.12
CA PRO A 465 29.02 9.03 -12.76
C PRO A 465 30.12 8.61 -11.77
N PRO A 466 30.55 9.50 -10.85
CA PRO A 466 31.56 9.20 -9.82
C PRO A 466 31.02 8.30 -8.68
N GLN A 467 29.73 7.98 -8.71
CA GLN A 467 29.01 7.13 -7.75
C GLN A 467 28.04 6.25 -8.55
N LEU A 468 28.00 4.94 -8.28
CA LEU A 468 27.04 4.03 -8.92
C LEU A 468 25.60 4.28 -8.40
N PRO A 469 24.55 3.94 -9.17
CA PRO A 469 23.17 4.04 -8.72
C PRO A 469 22.86 3.10 -7.53
N PRO A 470 21.78 3.38 -6.77
CA PRO A 470 21.20 2.43 -5.80
C PRO A 470 20.95 1.03 -6.37
N LYS A 471 21.07 0.00 -5.52
CA LYS A 471 20.76 -1.39 -5.88
C LYS A 471 19.38 -1.83 -5.40
N PHE A 472 18.67 -2.58 -6.24
CA PHE A 472 17.33 -3.13 -5.98
C PHE A 472 17.30 -4.66 -6.01
N THR A 473 18.30 -5.29 -5.39
CA THR A 473 18.50 -6.75 -5.38
C THR A 473 18.10 -7.44 -4.07
N ALA A 474 17.33 -6.78 -3.20
CA ALA A 474 17.06 -7.30 -1.87
C ALA A 474 16.14 -8.53 -1.90
N THR A 475 16.41 -9.46 -1.00
CA THR A 475 15.55 -10.59 -0.67
C THR A 475 14.84 -10.32 0.64
N LYS A 476 13.74 -11.04 0.92
CA LYS A 476 13.06 -10.97 2.23
C LYS A 476 14.02 -11.12 3.41
N GLN A 477 14.97 -12.06 3.31
CA GLN A 477 15.93 -12.31 4.39
C GLN A 477 16.96 -11.17 4.51
N SER A 478 17.52 -10.71 3.38
CA SER A 478 18.53 -9.63 3.43
C SER A 478 17.95 -8.32 3.93
N LEU A 479 16.70 -7.95 3.57
CA LEU A 479 16.05 -6.74 4.11
C LEU A 479 16.10 -6.71 5.65
N VAL A 480 15.68 -7.80 6.28
CA VAL A 480 15.61 -7.93 7.74
C VAL A 480 16.99 -8.00 8.39
N ASP A 481 17.96 -8.66 7.74
CA ASP A 481 19.33 -8.77 8.28
C ASP A 481 20.15 -7.49 8.11
N ASP A 482 19.94 -6.75 7.01
CA ASP A 482 20.52 -5.42 6.79
C ASP A 482 19.96 -4.40 7.79
N ALA A 483 18.65 -4.42 8.05
CA ALA A 483 18.03 -3.59 9.08
C ALA A 483 18.60 -3.85 10.48
N LYS A 484 18.77 -5.13 10.88
CA LYS A 484 19.43 -5.48 12.15
C LYS A 484 20.87 -4.97 12.21
N ARG A 485 21.65 -5.17 11.13
CA ARG A 485 23.03 -4.69 11.02
C ARG A 485 23.13 -3.17 11.20
N LEU A 486 22.22 -2.41 10.59
CA LEU A 486 22.16 -0.96 10.75
C LEU A 486 21.87 -0.58 12.20
N ILE A 487 20.79 -1.12 12.76
CA ILE A 487 20.35 -0.85 14.15
C ILE A 487 21.46 -1.21 15.16
N ASP A 488 22.08 -2.39 15.04
CA ASP A 488 23.12 -2.83 15.98
C ASP A 488 24.41 -2.00 15.85
N ARG A 489 24.72 -1.48 14.65
CA ARG A 489 25.80 -0.50 14.44
C ARG A 489 25.49 0.82 15.14
N SER A 490 24.29 1.37 14.95
CA SER A 490 23.85 2.64 15.55
C SER A 490 23.79 2.57 17.08
N ARG A 491 23.26 1.47 17.64
CA ARG A 491 23.36 1.19 19.09
C ARG A 491 24.80 1.19 19.58
N SER A 492 25.70 0.49 18.88
CA SER A 492 27.11 0.39 19.25
C SER A 492 27.83 1.75 19.24
N VAL A 493 27.46 2.66 18.33
CA VAL A 493 27.97 4.05 18.30
C VAL A 493 27.50 4.81 19.54
N GLN A 494 26.21 4.77 19.85
CA GLN A 494 25.62 5.48 21.00
C GLN A 494 26.16 4.96 22.33
N ASP A 495 26.29 3.63 22.48
CA ASP A 495 26.87 3.00 23.67
C ASP A 495 28.35 3.32 23.85
N ALA A 496 29.12 3.44 22.77
CA ALA A 496 30.52 3.86 22.84
C ALA A 496 30.65 5.31 23.34
N ILE A 497 29.82 6.23 22.83
CA ILE A 497 29.80 7.64 23.28
C ILE A 497 29.49 7.72 24.77
N VAL A 498 28.45 7.03 25.25
CA VAL A 498 28.06 7.05 26.68
C VAL A 498 29.13 6.42 27.58
N ARG A 499 29.81 5.36 27.12
CA ARG A 499 30.91 4.74 27.85
C ARG A 499 32.11 5.69 27.97
N ASP A 500 32.54 6.27 26.85
CA ASP A 500 33.85 6.93 26.73
C ASP A 500 33.82 8.43 27.02
N VAL A 501 32.67 9.10 26.85
CA VAL A 501 32.49 10.54 27.12
C VAL A 501 31.84 10.75 28.50
N LYS A 502 32.19 11.84 29.18
CA LYS A 502 31.54 12.33 30.40
C LYS A 502 31.05 13.76 30.19
N PRO A 503 29.96 14.21 30.85
CA PRO A 503 29.35 15.52 30.60
C PRO A 503 30.34 16.71 30.62
N GLU A 504 31.32 16.67 31.52
CA GLU A 504 32.35 17.72 31.69
C GLU A 504 33.33 17.78 30.52
N SER A 505 33.45 16.68 29.78
CA SER A 505 34.33 16.48 28.62
C SER A 505 33.57 16.44 27.29
N ALA A 506 32.25 16.62 27.32
CA ALA A 506 31.40 16.58 26.13
C ALA A 506 31.71 17.76 25.19
N THR A 507 31.69 17.48 23.90
CA THR A 507 31.90 18.42 22.78
C THR A 507 30.99 17.98 21.63
N PHE A 508 30.67 18.87 20.71
CA PHE A 508 29.97 18.47 19.48
C PHE A 508 30.72 17.36 18.73
N ALA A 509 32.04 17.46 18.66
CA ALA A 509 32.90 16.55 17.90
C ALA A 509 32.99 15.12 18.46
N ASN A 510 32.92 14.94 19.79
CA ASN A 510 32.98 13.63 20.44
C ASN A 510 31.61 13.07 20.86
N THR A 511 30.54 13.87 20.83
CA THR A 511 29.19 13.46 21.23
C THR A 511 28.22 13.38 20.05
N LEU A 512 27.96 14.50 19.36
CA LEU A 512 26.88 14.55 18.36
C LEU A 512 27.34 14.24 16.94
N LEU A 513 28.52 14.71 16.55
CA LEU A 513 29.11 14.45 15.23
C LEU A 513 29.25 12.95 14.90
N PRO A 514 29.61 12.03 15.83
CA PRO A 514 29.66 10.60 15.54
C PRO A 514 28.26 9.99 15.30
N ILE A 515 27.21 10.49 15.98
CA ILE A 515 25.82 10.07 15.76
C ILE A 515 25.37 10.53 14.37
N ALA A 516 25.55 11.82 14.05
CA ALA A 516 25.20 12.38 12.75
C ALA A 516 25.88 11.69 11.56
N ARG A 517 27.15 11.27 11.74
CA ARG A 517 27.89 10.46 10.74
C ARG A 517 27.37 9.03 10.62
N ASP A 518 26.82 8.46 11.68
CA ASP A 518 26.16 7.17 11.64
C ASP A 518 24.78 7.26 10.96
N ASP A 519 23.99 8.30 11.28
CA ASP A 519 22.71 8.60 10.63
C ASP A 519 22.88 8.84 9.12
N ASN A 520 23.90 9.61 8.72
CA ASN A 520 24.33 9.78 7.33
C ASN A 520 24.54 8.42 6.62
N LYS A 521 25.17 7.45 7.30
CA LYS A 521 25.43 6.11 6.76
C LYS A 521 24.22 5.19 6.82
N MET A 522 23.34 5.37 7.80
CA MET A 522 22.11 4.60 7.98
C MET A 522 21.08 4.96 6.91
N ALA A 523 20.84 6.24 6.66
CA ALA A 523 19.80 6.73 5.74
C ALA A 523 19.98 6.22 4.30
N ILE A 524 21.23 6.10 3.81
CA ILE A 524 21.57 5.53 2.48
C ILE A 524 20.95 4.15 2.24
N GLU A 525 20.87 3.33 3.28
CA GLU A 525 20.36 1.96 3.21
C GLU A 525 18.90 1.91 3.66
N ALA A 526 18.60 2.51 4.83
CA ALA A 526 17.28 2.49 5.46
C ALA A 526 16.14 2.96 4.54
N HIS A 527 16.34 4.03 3.78
CA HIS A 527 15.33 4.55 2.84
C HIS A 527 15.00 3.52 1.75
N ILE A 528 16.00 2.83 1.20
CA ILE A 528 15.81 1.76 0.21
C ILE A 528 15.10 0.56 0.84
N LEU A 529 15.45 0.19 2.08
CA LEU A 529 14.82 -0.94 2.77
C LEU A 529 13.31 -0.74 2.98
N GLY A 530 12.87 0.48 3.33
CA GLY A 530 11.45 0.85 3.44
C GLY A 530 10.76 1.04 2.08
N PHE A 531 11.45 1.57 1.08
CA PHE A 531 10.86 1.87 -0.23
C PHE A 531 10.29 0.64 -0.97
N TYR A 532 10.77 -0.58 -0.69
CA TYR A 532 10.20 -1.79 -1.27
C TYR A 532 8.69 -1.95 -1.00
N ASN A 533 8.18 -1.45 0.13
CA ASN A 533 6.75 -1.47 0.46
C ASN A 533 5.88 -0.74 -0.58
N ALA A 534 6.43 0.27 -1.25
CA ALA A 534 5.72 1.22 -2.09
C ALA A 534 5.76 0.85 -3.57
N VAL A 535 6.75 0.04 -3.99
CA VAL A 535 6.97 -0.21 -5.43
C VAL A 535 7.17 -1.67 -5.82
N SER A 536 7.48 -2.56 -4.88
CA SER A 536 7.77 -3.97 -5.21
C SER A 536 6.52 -4.69 -5.68
N THR A 537 6.60 -5.43 -6.78
CA THR A 537 5.52 -6.32 -7.23
C THR A 537 5.36 -7.55 -6.32
N SER A 538 6.42 -7.97 -5.63
CA SER A 538 6.38 -9.09 -4.68
C SER A 538 5.77 -8.68 -3.35
N LYS A 539 4.61 -9.27 -3.01
CA LYS A 539 3.99 -9.07 -1.68
C LYS A 539 4.93 -9.47 -0.54
N GLU A 540 5.71 -10.55 -0.71
CA GLU A 540 6.64 -11.01 0.32
C GLU A 540 7.77 -10.01 0.61
N LEU A 541 8.19 -9.24 -0.40
CA LEU A 541 9.14 -8.14 -0.21
C LEU A 541 8.47 -6.91 0.41
N ARG A 542 7.23 -6.58 0.02
CA ARG A 542 6.48 -5.48 0.66
C ARG A 542 6.25 -5.76 2.15
N ASP A 543 5.78 -6.97 2.48
CA ASP A 543 5.54 -7.39 3.87
C ASP A 543 6.82 -7.32 4.72
N ALA A 544 7.95 -7.77 4.16
CA ALA A 544 9.25 -7.73 4.84
C ALA A 544 9.83 -6.31 4.94
N SER A 545 9.52 -5.44 3.98
CA SER A 545 9.89 -4.03 3.99
C SER A 545 9.14 -3.26 5.08
N SER A 546 7.83 -3.51 5.24
CA SER A 546 7.05 -2.98 6.37
C SER A 546 7.48 -3.56 7.74
N GLU A 547 7.94 -4.81 7.79
CA GLU A 547 8.58 -5.37 9.00
C GLU A 547 9.89 -4.62 9.34
N VAL A 548 10.68 -4.25 8.33
CA VAL A 548 11.88 -3.44 8.51
C VAL A 548 11.57 -2.01 8.94
N GLU A 549 10.59 -1.33 8.34
CA GLU A 549 10.16 -0.01 8.80
C GLU A 549 9.76 -0.02 10.28
N GLN A 550 8.98 -1.02 10.72
CA GLN A 550 8.64 -1.17 12.13
C GLN A 550 9.89 -1.33 13.01
N MET A 551 10.88 -2.11 12.58
CA MET A 551 12.14 -2.28 13.33
C MET A 551 12.95 -0.98 13.42
N LEU A 552 12.97 -0.20 12.33
CA LEU A 552 13.66 1.08 12.26
C LEU A 552 12.95 2.15 13.10
N ASP A 553 11.62 2.19 13.08
CA ASP A 553 10.78 3.05 13.93
C ASP A 553 10.94 2.70 15.42
N ASP A 554 10.90 1.41 15.76
CA ASP A 554 11.13 0.92 17.12
C ASP A 554 12.52 1.34 17.64
N PHE A 555 13.55 1.24 16.80
CA PHE A 555 14.90 1.72 17.12
C PHE A 555 14.97 3.26 17.21
N GLY A 556 14.29 3.99 16.33
CA GLY A 556 14.19 5.45 16.42
C GLY A 556 13.54 5.90 17.73
N ILE A 557 12.51 5.19 18.19
CA ILE A 557 11.89 5.40 19.50
C ILE A 557 12.88 5.03 20.62
N GLU A 558 13.58 3.90 20.54
CA GLU A 558 14.61 3.49 21.52
C GLU A 558 15.70 4.56 21.68
N SER A 559 16.31 4.98 20.57
CA SER A 559 17.39 5.96 20.52
C SER A 559 16.95 7.34 20.99
N SER A 560 15.79 7.81 20.53
CA SER A 560 15.24 9.12 20.94
C SER A 560 14.83 9.21 22.43
N MET A 561 14.84 8.08 23.15
CA MET A 561 14.55 7.98 24.58
C MET A 561 15.81 7.69 25.43
N ARG A 562 17.01 7.75 24.85
CA ARG A 562 18.30 7.58 25.55
C ARG A 562 18.64 8.77 26.43
N GLU A 563 18.21 8.73 27.70
CA GLU A 563 18.51 9.75 28.72
C GLU A 563 20.02 9.96 28.94
N ASP A 564 20.82 8.90 28.84
CA ASP A 564 22.28 8.93 28.90
C ASP A 564 22.91 9.69 27.72
N VAL A 565 22.40 9.52 26.50
CA VAL A 565 22.82 10.31 25.33
C VAL A 565 22.34 11.76 25.45
N PHE A 566 21.08 11.98 25.84
CA PHE A 566 20.53 13.32 26.05
C PHE A 566 21.33 14.15 27.05
N ASN A 567 21.74 13.56 28.19
CA ASN A 567 22.56 14.24 29.19
C ASN A 567 23.91 14.73 28.63
N LEU A 568 24.49 14.02 27.65
CA LEU A 568 25.71 14.47 26.97
C LEU A 568 25.41 15.59 25.96
N VAL A 569 24.35 15.46 25.15
CA VAL A 569 23.93 16.50 24.19
C VAL A 569 23.54 17.80 24.88
N ASP A 570 22.84 17.73 26.01
CA ASP A 570 22.50 18.86 26.86
C ASP A 570 23.73 19.53 27.49
N ALA A 571 24.75 18.74 27.88
CA ALA A 571 26.03 19.29 28.33
C ALA A 571 26.79 20.02 27.21
N VAL A 572 26.76 19.50 25.96
CA VAL A 572 27.33 20.19 24.79
C VAL A 572 26.63 21.52 24.54
N LEU A 573 25.29 21.54 24.55
CA LEU A 573 24.52 22.77 24.33
C LEU A 573 24.81 23.83 25.41
N LYS A 574 24.80 23.43 26.69
CA LYS A 574 25.09 24.32 27.84
C LYS A 574 26.50 24.89 27.84
N LYS A 575 27.45 24.20 27.20
CA LYS A 575 28.84 24.65 27.06
C LYS A 575 29.01 25.77 26.03
N GLY A 576 28.07 25.91 25.09
CA GLY A 576 28.08 27.01 24.10
C GLY A 576 29.29 27.00 23.17
N GLU A 577 29.66 25.83 22.64
CA GLU A 577 30.75 25.72 21.66
C GLU A 577 30.40 26.52 20.38
N LYS A 578 31.39 27.19 19.79
CA LYS A 578 31.20 27.91 18.51
C LYS A 578 31.27 26.93 17.35
N LEU A 579 30.12 26.59 16.79
CA LEU A 579 29.96 25.71 15.64
C LEU A 579 29.69 26.52 14.37
N ASP A 580 29.80 25.88 13.20
CA ASP A 580 29.22 26.43 11.97
C ASP A 580 27.67 26.41 12.04
N PRO A 581 26.96 27.18 11.20
CA PRO A 581 25.51 27.31 11.29
C PRO A 581 24.73 25.99 11.17
N GLU A 582 25.18 25.03 10.35
CA GLU A 582 24.46 23.76 10.16
C GLU A 582 24.71 22.81 11.34
N SER A 583 25.94 22.74 11.84
CA SER A 583 26.29 22.02 13.07
C SER A 583 25.57 22.58 14.30
N GLN A 584 25.44 23.90 14.41
CA GLN A 584 24.67 24.55 15.47
C GLN A 584 23.18 24.18 15.38
N ARG A 585 22.59 24.27 14.18
CA ARG A 585 21.21 23.86 13.93
C ARG A 585 20.97 22.39 14.24
N LEU A 586 21.92 21.51 13.93
CA LEU A 586 21.85 20.09 14.28
C LEU A 586 21.75 19.90 15.79
N LEU A 587 22.67 20.52 16.55
CA LEU A 587 22.69 20.46 18.01
C LEU A 587 21.38 20.95 18.64
N GLU A 588 20.84 22.07 18.17
CA GLU A 588 19.58 22.63 18.64
C GLU A 588 18.38 21.73 18.28
N LYS A 589 18.30 21.24 17.03
CA LYS A 589 17.20 20.38 16.58
C LYS A 589 17.22 19.00 17.26
N ASP A 590 18.38 18.43 17.54
CA ASP A 590 18.51 17.14 18.24
C ASP A 590 18.20 17.29 19.74
N HIS A 591 18.75 18.31 20.41
CA HIS A 591 18.40 18.60 21.81
C HIS A 591 16.89 18.85 21.98
N LYS A 592 16.30 19.69 21.11
CA LYS A 592 14.85 19.93 21.08
C LYS A 592 14.07 18.64 20.79
N SER A 593 14.59 17.75 19.94
CA SER A 593 13.97 16.44 19.67
C SER A 593 13.91 15.59 20.95
N PHE A 594 15.01 15.49 21.72
CA PHE A 594 15.01 14.77 23.00
C PHE A 594 14.02 15.36 24.03
N ILE A 595 13.92 16.69 24.13
CA ILE A 595 12.91 17.36 24.99
C ILE A 595 11.50 16.99 24.55
N ARG A 596 11.21 17.04 23.24
CA ARG A 596 9.90 16.69 22.65
C ARG A 596 9.56 15.20 22.73
N ASN A 597 10.56 14.36 23.01
CA ASN A 597 10.41 12.95 23.36
C ASN A 597 10.27 12.72 24.89
N GLY A 598 10.15 13.79 25.68
CA GLY A 598 9.82 13.72 27.11
C GLY A 598 11.02 13.47 28.03
N LEU A 599 12.26 13.58 27.54
CA LEU A 599 13.44 13.40 28.40
C LEU A 599 13.66 14.56 29.38
N ASN A 600 13.04 15.73 29.15
CA ASN A 600 12.97 16.82 30.12
C ASN A 600 11.97 16.57 31.27
N LEU A 601 11.07 15.57 31.14
CA LEU A 601 10.22 15.15 32.24
C LEU A 601 11.06 14.34 33.23
N PRO A 602 10.92 14.51 34.56
CA PRO A 602 11.55 13.61 35.53
C PRO A 602 11.12 12.15 35.32
N ALA A 603 12.02 11.21 35.60
CA ALA A 603 11.70 9.78 35.58
C ALA A 603 10.57 9.45 36.57
N GLY A 604 9.58 8.66 36.13
CA GLY A 604 8.40 8.31 36.90
C GLY A 604 7.09 8.34 36.09
N PRO A 605 5.92 8.27 36.76
CA PRO A 605 4.65 7.93 36.12
C PRO A 605 4.24 8.81 34.93
N LYS A 606 4.58 10.10 34.92
CA LYS A 606 4.31 11.00 33.78
C LYS A 606 5.14 10.63 32.54
N ARG A 607 6.44 10.36 32.72
CA ARG A 607 7.34 9.96 31.63
C ARG A 607 6.96 8.56 31.11
N ASP A 608 6.60 7.65 32.01
CA ASP A 608 6.11 6.31 31.64
C ASP A 608 4.80 6.39 30.85
N ARG A 609 3.84 7.19 31.30
CA ARG A 609 2.56 7.42 30.59
C ARG A 609 2.77 8.05 29.21
N PHE A 610 3.66 9.04 29.09
CA PHE A 610 4.02 9.62 27.79
C PHE A 610 4.62 8.58 26.83
N LYS A 611 5.42 7.64 27.34
CA LYS A 611 5.97 6.53 26.55
C LYS A 611 4.88 5.57 26.07
N GLU A 612 3.93 5.20 26.94
CA GLU A 612 2.75 4.41 26.55
C GLU A 612 1.93 5.09 25.44
N ILE A 613 1.67 6.39 25.59
CA ILE A 613 0.97 7.24 24.61
C ILE A 613 1.69 7.18 23.26
N LYS A 614 3.00 7.42 23.20
CA LYS A 614 3.78 7.33 21.96
C LYS A 614 3.69 5.95 21.30
N GLN A 615 3.85 4.88 22.07
CA GLN A 615 3.73 3.51 21.56
C GLN A 615 2.33 3.22 21.00
N ARG A 616 1.29 3.71 21.68
CA ARG A 616 -0.10 3.53 21.23
C ARG A 616 -0.42 4.35 19.97
N LEU A 617 0.07 5.58 19.88
CA LEU A 617 -0.07 6.43 18.69
C LEU A 617 0.60 5.82 17.45
N SER A 618 1.79 5.22 17.59
CA SER A 618 2.44 4.46 16.51
C SER A 618 1.56 3.30 16.03
N GLN A 619 1.08 2.46 16.94
CA GLN A 619 0.17 1.34 16.62
C GLN A 619 -1.13 1.79 15.93
N ILE A 620 -1.70 2.91 16.38
CA ILE A 620 -2.90 3.50 15.76
C ILE A 620 -2.59 3.95 14.34
N SER A 621 -1.45 4.60 14.11
CA SER A 621 -1.07 5.07 12.77
C SER A 621 -0.94 3.92 11.77
N ILE A 622 -0.25 2.85 12.15
CA ILE A 622 -0.10 1.64 11.35
C ILE A 622 -1.46 1.01 11.04
N ALA A 623 -2.33 0.86 12.05
CA ALA A 623 -3.67 0.30 11.87
C ALA A 623 -4.55 1.17 10.95
N PHE A 624 -4.51 2.49 11.12
CA PHE A 624 -5.28 3.44 10.34
C PHE A 624 -4.87 3.42 8.86
N GLN A 625 -3.57 3.51 8.58
CA GLN A 625 -3.04 3.46 7.21
C GLN A 625 -3.26 2.10 6.56
N LYS A 626 -3.12 1.01 7.31
CA LYS A 626 -3.45 -0.33 6.82
C LYS A 626 -4.91 -0.42 6.36
N ASN A 627 -5.85 0.09 7.15
CA ASN A 627 -7.27 0.09 6.81
C ASN A 627 -7.58 0.91 5.55
N LEU A 628 -6.82 1.98 5.26
CA LEU A 628 -6.93 2.74 4.00
C LEU A 628 -6.32 1.99 2.81
N ASN A 629 -5.16 1.36 3.00
CA ASN A 629 -4.43 0.67 1.95
C ASN A 629 -5.11 -0.64 1.51
N GLU A 630 -5.66 -1.40 2.48
CA GLU A 630 -6.39 -2.66 2.23
C GLU A 630 -7.88 -2.45 1.87
N GLU A 631 -8.35 -1.20 1.84
CA GLU A 631 -9.70 -0.82 1.42
C GLU A 631 -10.03 -1.43 0.03
N ASN A 632 -11.13 -2.16 -0.09
CA ASN A 632 -11.55 -2.82 -1.33
C ASN A 632 -13.08 -2.81 -1.52
N GLY A 633 -13.74 -1.84 -0.87
CA GLY A 633 -15.17 -1.64 -0.92
C GLY A 633 -15.64 -1.01 -2.23
N GLY A 634 -16.95 -0.96 -2.36
CA GLY A 634 -17.63 -0.48 -3.55
C GLY A 634 -19.14 -0.69 -3.44
N LEU A 635 -19.84 -0.36 -4.53
CA LEU A 635 -21.28 -0.47 -4.65
C LEU A 635 -21.67 -1.24 -5.93
N TRP A 636 -22.79 -1.95 -5.87
CA TRP A 636 -23.37 -2.64 -7.02
C TRP A 636 -24.44 -1.78 -7.68
N PHE A 637 -24.18 -1.36 -8.92
CA PHE A 637 -25.12 -0.59 -9.74
C PHE A 637 -25.53 -1.34 -11.00
N THR A 638 -26.76 -1.11 -11.45
CA THR A 638 -27.16 -1.49 -12.81
C THR A 638 -26.47 -0.59 -13.86
N PRO A 639 -26.33 -1.03 -15.12
CA PRO A 639 -25.82 -0.17 -16.20
C PRO A 639 -26.60 1.14 -16.35
N ASP A 640 -27.93 1.10 -16.16
CA ASP A 640 -28.80 2.29 -16.23
C ASP A 640 -28.52 3.28 -15.09
N GLU A 641 -28.20 2.80 -13.87
CA GLU A 641 -27.77 3.66 -12.76
C GLU A 641 -26.40 4.33 -13.01
N LEU A 642 -25.55 3.73 -13.87
CA LEU A 642 -24.25 4.27 -14.29
C LEU A 642 -24.33 5.07 -15.61
N HIS A 643 -25.53 5.43 -16.07
CA HIS A 643 -25.69 6.23 -17.28
C HIS A 643 -24.85 7.53 -17.24
N GLY A 644 -24.14 7.80 -18.33
CA GLY A 644 -23.20 8.92 -18.50
C GLY A 644 -21.75 8.60 -18.12
N VAL A 645 -21.50 7.57 -17.29
CA VAL A 645 -20.11 7.18 -16.95
C VAL A 645 -19.39 6.66 -18.21
N PRO A 646 -18.13 7.09 -18.47
CA PRO A 646 -17.39 6.67 -19.67
C PRO A 646 -17.24 5.15 -19.83
N GLU A 647 -17.39 4.65 -21.06
CA GLU A 647 -17.37 3.22 -21.39
C GLU A 647 -16.03 2.53 -21.07
N ASP A 648 -14.92 3.26 -21.12
CA ASP A 648 -13.59 2.77 -20.70
C ASP A 648 -13.51 2.46 -19.20
N VAL A 649 -14.31 3.15 -18.38
CA VAL A 649 -14.50 2.82 -16.96
C VAL A 649 -15.52 1.68 -16.82
N VAL A 650 -16.71 1.82 -17.39
CA VAL A 650 -17.84 0.87 -17.24
C VAL A 650 -17.47 -0.54 -17.70
N SER A 651 -16.76 -0.68 -18.83
CA SER A 651 -16.32 -1.97 -19.37
C SER A 651 -15.24 -2.66 -18.54
N GLY A 652 -14.50 -1.92 -17.71
CA GLY A 652 -13.51 -2.44 -16.76
C GLY A 652 -14.10 -2.95 -15.45
N LEU A 653 -15.35 -2.56 -15.11
CA LEU A 653 -15.96 -2.93 -13.84
C LEU A 653 -16.31 -4.42 -13.75
N LYS A 654 -16.15 -4.99 -12.56
CA LYS A 654 -16.46 -6.40 -12.29
C LYS A 654 -17.98 -6.64 -12.42
N LYS A 655 -18.35 -7.61 -13.27
CA LYS A 655 -19.74 -8.06 -13.43
C LYS A 655 -20.21 -8.89 -12.24
N GLY A 656 -21.47 -8.70 -11.86
CA GLY A 656 -22.09 -9.38 -10.73
C GLY A 656 -22.67 -10.74 -11.09
N GLU A 657 -22.71 -11.61 -10.09
CA GLU A 657 -23.25 -12.98 -10.15
C GLU A 657 -24.24 -13.18 -9.00
N GLY A 658 -25.19 -14.10 -9.15
CA GLY A 658 -26.17 -14.41 -8.11
C GLY A 658 -27.08 -13.21 -7.80
N GLU A 659 -27.12 -12.76 -6.55
CA GLU A 659 -27.94 -11.62 -6.10
C GLU A 659 -27.58 -10.27 -6.78
N ASN A 660 -26.40 -10.20 -7.41
CA ASN A 660 -25.94 -9.04 -8.17
C ASN A 660 -25.89 -9.30 -9.69
N GLU A 661 -26.54 -10.36 -10.18
CA GLU A 661 -26.64 -10.63 -11.62
C GLU A 661 -27.23 -9.41 -12.37
N GLY A 662 -26.59 -9.03 -13.48
CA GLY A 662 -26.94 -7.82 -14.24
C GLY A 662 -26.38 -6.51 -13.68
N LYS A 663 -25.65 -6.52 -12.57
CA LYS A 663 -24.98 -5.33 -12.00
C LYS A 663 -23.48 -5.30 -12.24
N LEU A 664 -22.89 -4.12 -12.05
CA LEU A 664 -21.45 -3.83 -12.09
C LEU A 664 -20.99 -3.34 -10.72
N PHE A 665 -19.82 -3.79 -10.27
CA PHE A 665 -19.21 -3.37 -9.01
C PHE A 665 -18.31 -2.16 -9.25
N LEU A 666 -18.76 -1.00 -8.76
CA LEU A 666 -18.00 0.24 -8.76
C LEU A 666 -17.15 0.30 -7.49
N THR A 667 -15.82 0.33 -7.60
CA THR A 667 -14.95 0.43 -6.41
C THR A 667 -14.84 1.87 -5.89
N PHE A 668 -14.36 2.04 -4.65
CA PHE A 668 -14.00 3.36 -4.13
C PHE A 668 -12.58 3.83 -4.52
N LYS A 669 -11.94 3.19 -5.51
CA LYS A 669 -10.64 3.61 -6.05
C LYS A 669 -10.81 4.76 -7.04
N TYR A 670 -9.83 5.65 -7.09
CA TYR A 670 -9.91 6.91 -7.84
C TYR A 670 -10.24 6.75 -9.34
N PRO A 671 -9.73 5.73 -10.07
CA PRO A 671 -10.10 5.49 -11.47
C PRO A 671 -11.58 5.19 -11.71
N ASP A 672 -12.30 4.65 -10.71
CA ASP A 672 -13.73 4.35 -10.81
C ASP A 672 -14.57 5.48 -10.21
N LEU A 673 -14.17 5.90 -9.01
CA LEU A 673 -14.88 6.86 -8.15
C LEU A 673 -14.99 8.25 -8.79
N PHE A 674 -13.88 8.82 -9.25
CA PHE A 674 -13.88 10.19 -9.75
C PHE A 674 -14.57 10.34 -11.10
N PRO A 675 -14.41 9.43 -12.09
CA PRO A 675 -15.25 9.46 -13.29
C PRO A 675 -16.73 9.29 -12.96
N THR A 676 -17.12 8.41 -12.04
CA THR A 676 -18.54 8.27 -11.68
C THR A 676 -19.10 9.55 -11.07
N LEU A 677 -18.38 10.21 -10.16
CA LEU A 677 -18.80 11.50 -9.60
C LEU A 677 -18.73 12.68 -10.60
N LYS A 678 -17.83 12.64 -11.60
CA LYS A 678 -17.75 13.65 -12.67
C LYS A 678 -18.86 13.46 -13.73
N TYR A 679 -19.27 12.23 -14.06
CA TYR A 679 -20.06 11.92 -15.28
C TYR A 679 -21.42 11.24 -15.08
N ALA A 680 -21.69 10.54 -13.96
CA ALA A 680 -22.98 9.87 -13.79
C ALA A 680 -24.13 10.88 -13.76
N THR A 681 -25.09 10.77 -14.70
CA THR A 681 -26.17 11.76 -14.86
C THR A 681 -27.19 11.68 -13.73
N ASN A 682 -27.42 10.47 -13.18
CA ASN A 682 -28.35 10.25 -12.07
C ASN A 682 -27.81 10.84 -10.74
N PRO A 683 -28.49 11.85 -10.13
CA PRO A 683 -28.05 12.45 -8.88
C PRO A 683 -28.12 11.49 -7.69
N ASP A 684 -29.02 10.51 -7.69
CA ASP A 684 -29.11 9.49 -6.63
C ASP A 684 -27.90 8.53 -6.67
N THR A 685 -27.42 8.17 -7.87
CA THR A 685 -26.14 7.44 -8.02
C THR A 685 -24.99 8.25 -7.42
N ARG A 686 -24.86 9.54 -7.77
CA ARG A 686 -23.80 10.40 -7.22
C ARG A 686 -23.88 10.51 -5.70
N MET A 687 -25.07 10.70 -5.14
CA MET A 687 -25.30 10.72 -3.69
C MET A 687 -24.91 9.41 -3.01
N LYS A 688 -25.36 8.26 -3.52
CA LYS A 688 -25.02 6.93 -2.99
C LYS A 688 -23.52 6.69 -3.00
N VAL A 689 -22.85 6.95 -4.12
CA VAL A 689 -21.39 6.82 -4.27
C VAL A 689 -20.64 7.72 -3.29
N PHE A 690 -21.04 8.98 -3.20
CA PHE A 690 -20.41 9.95 -2.31
C PHE A 690 -20.55 9.57 -0.83
N VAL A 691 -21.76 9.28 -0.35
CA VAL A 691 -22.03 8.93 1.05
C VAL A 691 -21.37 7.60 1.43
N ALA A 692 -21.37 6.61 0.54
CA ALA A 692 -20.69 5.34 0.79
C ALA A 692 -19.16 5.49 0.81
N ASN A 693 -18.59 6.33 -0.06
CA ASN A 693 -17.16 6.66 -0.04
C ASN A 693 -16.75 7.40 1.25
N GLU A 694 -17.58 8.31 1.77
CA GLU A 694 -17.35 8.98 3.06
C GLU A 694 -17.56 8.02 4.27
N ASN A 695 -17.94 6.76 4.03
CA ASN A 695 -18.06 5.70 5.05
C ASN A 695 -17.16 4.48 4.78
N LYS A 696 -16.25 4.55 3.79
CA LYS A 696 -15.22 3.51 3.63
C LYS A 696 -14.22 3.63 4.79
N CYS A 697 -13.86 2.49 5.38
CA CYS A 697 -12.98 2.41 6.55
C CYS A 697 -13.57 2.97 7.87
N ASN A 698 -14.88 2.86 8.14
CA ASN A 698 -15.48 3.32 9.41
C ASN A 698 -14.84 2.75 10.71
N ASP A 699 -14.10 1.63 10.66
CA ASP A 699 -13.26 1.16 11.78
C ASP A 699 -12.22 2.20 12.23
N ASN A 700 -11.80 3.10 11.33
CA ASN A 700 -10.89 4.21 11.61
C ASN A 700 -11.51 5.32 12.48
N VAL A 701 -12.84 5.39 12.66
CA VAL A 701 -13.48 6.43 13.50
C VAL A 701 -13.00 6.31 14.96
N ALA A 702 -12.98 5.09 15.49
CA ALA A 702 -12.53 4.83 16.87
C ALA A 702 -11.02 5.08 17.02
N LEU A 703 -10.23 4.67 16.02
CA LEU A 703 -8.78 4.90 15.96
C LEU A 703 -8.44 6.40 15.91
N PHE A 704 -9.17 7.18 15.11
CA PHE A 704 -9.01 8.63 15.02
C PHE A 704 -9.27 9.27 16.39
N ARG A 705 -10.44 8.99 17.00
CA ARG A 705 -10.80 9.54 18.32
C ARG A 705 -9.77 9.21 19.39
N GLU A 706 -9.29 7.97 19.44
CA GLU A 706 -8.23 7.55 20.36
C GLU A 706 -6.92 8.33 20.11
N ALA A 707 -6.53 8.53 18.84
CA ALA A 707 -5.33 9.29 18.51
C ALA A 707 -5.38 10.76 18.94
N ILE A 708 -6.50 11.45 18.72
CA ILE A 708 -6.61 12.87 19.11
C ILE A 708 -6.56 13.03 20.64
N LEU A 709 -7.27 12.16 21.39
CA LEU A 709 -7.24 12.17 22.86
C LEU A 709 -5.82 11.92 23.40
N LEU A 710 -5.14 10.87 22.92
CA LEU A 710 -3.78 10.55 23.36
C LEU A 710 -2.76 11.63 22.98
N ARG A 711 -2.97 12.36 21.88
CA ARG A 711 -2.16 13.51 21.47
C ARG A 711 -2.28 14.69 22.42
N ASP A 712 -3.51 15.09 22.76
CA ASP A 712 -3.76 16.16 23.72
C ASP A 712 -3.25 15.80 25.12
N GLU A 713 -3.48 14.56 25.58
CA GLU A 713 -2.91 14.05 26.84
C GLU A 713 -1.36 14.12 26.83
N GLY A 714 -0.74 13.66 25.74
CA GLY A 714 0.72 13.66 25.58
C GLY A 714 1.31 15.07 25.57
N ALA A 715 0.68 16.02 24.87
CA ALA A 715 1.10 17.41 24.82
C ALA A 715 1.00 18.09 26.20
N ARG A 716 -0.10 17.88 26.94
CA ARG A 716 -0.28 18.39 28.30
C ARG A 716 0.69 17.76 29.30
N ILE A 717 1.06 16.48 29.13
CA ILE A 717 2.12 15.86 29.93
C ILE A 717 3.48 16.54 29.70
N LEU A 718 3.79 16.92 28.45
CA LEU A 718 4.99 17.69 28.09
C LEU A 718 4.97 19.16 28.53
N GLY A 719 3.83 19.68 28.99
CA GLY A 719 3.67 21.06 29.47
C GLY A 719 3.15 22.06 28.43
N TYR A 720 2.59 21.58 27.32
CA TYR A 720 1.88 22.42 26.34
C TYR A 720 0.38 22.48 26.66
N ASP A 721 -0.27 23.57 26.27
CA ASP A 721 -1.71 23.77 26.50
C ASP A 721 -2.57 22.81 25.66
N ASN A 722 -2.07 22.37 24.50
CA ASN A 722 -2.72 21.43 23.59
C ASN A 722 -1.73 20.86 22.56
N HIS A 723 -2.18 19.93 21.72
CA HIS A 723 -1.34 19.31 20.69
C HIS A 723 -0.92 20.27 19.57
N ALA A 724 -1.78 21.23 19.21
CA ALA A 724 -1.44 22.21 18.17
C ALA A 724 -0.23 23.07 18.55
N GLN A 725 -0.19 23.58 19.78
CA GLN A 725 0.96 24.33 20.31
C GLN A 725 2.24 23.48 20.27
N PHE A 726 2.18 22.21 20.70
CA PHE A 726 3.29 21.26 20.59
C PHE A 726 3.76 21.05 19.14
N ARG A 727 2.86 20.93 18.16
CA ARG A 727 3.24 20.68 16.76
C ARG A 727 3.74 21.92 16.03
N ILE A 728 3.23 23.10 16.33
CA ILE A 728 3.46 24.33 15.54
C ILE A 728 4.72 25.10 15.99
N GLU A 729 5.18 24.89 17.23
CA GLU A 729 6.42 25.50 17.78
C GLU A 729 7.65 25.36 16.85
N ASP A 730 7.78 24.25 16.11
CA ASP A 730 8.93 23.99 15.23
C ASP A 730 8.69 24.29 13.75
N LYS A 731 7.54 24.87 13.40
CA LYS A 731 7.10 25.21 12.03
C LYS A 731 7.43 26.67 11.68
N MET A 732 7.11 27.16 10.47
CA MET A 732 7.24 28.59 10.15
C MET A 732 6.24 29.44 10.92
N ALA A 733 5.00 28.96 11.12
CA ALA A 733 3.95 29.71 11.80
C ALA A 733 4.23 29.98 13.31
N LYS A 734 5.08 29.16 13.95
CA LYS A 734 5.49 29.20 15.38
C LYS A 734 4.39 29.08 16.45
N THR A 735 3.18 29.61 16.24
CA THR A 735 2.06 29.56 17.20
C THR A 735 0.74 29.14 16.53
N PRO A 736 -0.18 28.48 17.28
CA PRO A 736 -1.53 28.20 16.79
C PRO A 736 -2.30 29.47 16.39
N GLN A 737 -2.20 30.54 17.19
CA GLN A 737 -2.80 31.84 16.89
C GLN A 737 -2.45 32.36 15.47
N THR A 738 -1.20 32.22 15.03
CA THR A 738 -0.77 32.65 13.69
C THR A 738 -1.49 31.86 12.59
N VAL A 739 -1.79 30.58 12.85
CA VAL A 739 -2.54 29.71 11.94
C VAL A 739 -4.02 30.09 11.94
N ASP A 740 -4.61 30.32 13.11
CA ASP A 740 -6.02 30.71 13.24
C ASP A 740 -6.33 32.06 12.60
N GLU A 741 -5.43 33.05 12.77
CA GLU A 741 -5.53 34.36 12.11
C GLU A 741 -5.45 34.21 10.58
N PHE A 742 -4.52 33.37 10.08
CA PHE A 742 -4.37 33.07 8.66
C PHE A 742 -5.59 32.36 8.05
N LEU A 743 -6.05 31.27 8.67
CA LEU A 743 -7.24 30.53 8.23
C LEU A 743 -8.52 31.39 8.37
N GLY A 744 -8.60 32.23 9.40
CA GLY A 744 -9.70 33.16 9.63
C GLY A 744 -9.81 34.25 8.54
N ASP A 745 -8.71 34.89 8.18
CA ASP A 745 -8.70 35.90 7.10
C ASP A 745 -8.98 35.26 5.73
N LEU A 746 -8.42 34.07 5.46
CA LEU A 746 -8.78 33.25 4.31
C LEU A 746 -10.29 32.98 4.25
N ARG A 747 -10.91 32.52 5.34
CA ARG A 747 -12.37 32.25 5.41
C ARG A 747 -13.17 33.49 5.03
N LYS A 748 -12.82 34.62 5.64
CA LYS A 748 -13.51 35.91 5.44
C LYS A 748 -13.43 36.40 4.00
N ARG A 749 -12.26 36.25 3.36
CA ARG A 749 -11.99 36.69 1.99
C ARG A 749 -12.57 35.76 0.92
N LEU A 750 -12.54 34.44 1.15
CA LEU A 750 -13.03 33.43 0.21
C LEU A 750 -14.58 33.30 0.21
N ALA A 751 -15.24 33.48 1.36
CA ALA A 751 -16.67 33.21 1.51
C ALA A 751 -17.60 33.95 0.51
N PRO A 752 -17.37 35.23 0.14
CA PRO A 752 -18.16 35.91 -0.89
C PRO A 752 -17.99 35.29 -2.29
N GLY A 753 -16.76 34.86 -2.63
CA GLY A 753 -16.45 34.18 -3.89
C GLY A 753 -17.15 32.82 -3.97
N GLY A 754 -16.99 31.98 -2.94
CA GLY A 754 -17.61 30.66 -2.89
C GLY A 754 -19.14 30.71 -2.96
N LYS A 755 -19.76 31.71 -2.33
CA LYS A 755 -21.21 31.94 -2.47
C LYS A 755 -21.62 32.23 -3.92
N LYS A 756 -20.90 33.12 -4.60
CA LYS A 756 -21.17 33.49 -6.01
C LYS A 756 -20.98 32.29 -6.95
N GLU A 757 -19.97 31.46 -6.70
CA GLU A 757 -19.74 30.21 -7.44
C GLU A 757 -20.91 29.22 -7.22
N ILE A 758 -21.36 29.02 -5.98
CA ILE A 758 -22.54 28.18 -5.67
C ILE A 758 -23.80 28.71 -6.39
N GLU A 759 -24.05 30.01 -6.39
CA GLU A 759 -25.21 30.60 -7.06
C GLU A 759 -25.21 30.27 -8.57
N LYS A 760 -24.07 30.43 -9.24
CA LYS A 760 -23.88 30.06 -10.65
C LYS A 760 -24.03 28.54 -10.90
N LEU A 761 -23.54 27.71 -9.99
CA LEU A 761 -23.67 26.25 -10.09
C LEU A 761 -25.11 25.78 -9.83
N ILE A 762 -25.87 26.46 -8.97
CA ILE A 762 -27.33 26.27 -8.78
C ILE A 762 -28.10 26.62 -10.06
N GLU A 763 -27.74 27.71 -10.75
CA GLU A 763 -28.36 28.07 -12.04
C GLU A 763 -28.13 26.99 -13.10
N LEU A 764 -26.88 26.54 -13.25
CA LEU A 764 -26.52 25.47 -14.17
C LEU A 764 -27.25 24.16 -13.85
N LYS A 765 -27.36 23.80 -12.56
CA LYS A 765 -28.14 22.64 -12.11
C LYS A 765 -29.62 22.76 -12.44
N LYS A 766 -30.23 23.93 -12.21
CA LYS A 766 -31.64 24.19 -12.56
C LYS A 766 -31.90 24.17 -14.06
N GLN A 767 -30.90 24.48 -14.88
CA GLN A 767 -30.97 24.32 -16.33
C GLN A 767 -30.87 22.83 -16.73
N ASP A 768 -29.84 22.12 -16.26
CA ASP A 768 -29.61 20.70 -16.56
C ASP A 768 -30.80 19.82 -16.12
N ALA A 769 -31.41 20.14 -14.98
CA ALA A 769 -32.61 19.47 -14.49
C ALA A 769 -33.83 19.66 -15.42
N LYS A 770 -34.00 20.85 -16.02
CA LYS A 770 -35.07 21.11 -17.00
C LYS A 770 -34.78 20.43 -18.33
N GLU A 771 -33.53 20.46 -18.79
CA GLU A 771 -33.09 19.84 -20.05
C GLU A 771 -33.24 18.32 -20.02
N ASN A 772 -32.91 17.67 -18.89
CA ASN A 772 -32.94 16.22 -18.73
C ASN A 772 -34.18 15.68 -17.97
N GLY A 773 -35.16 16.53 -17.65
CA GLY A 773 -36.40 16.12 -16.97
C GLY A 773 -36.20 15.62 -15.53
N LEU A 774 -35.17 16.06 -14.82
CA LEU A 774 -34.92 15.69 -13.42
C LEU A 774 -35.92 16.40 -12.50
N THR A 775 -36.62 15.64 -11.65
CA THR A 775 -37.64 16.16 -10.72
C THR A 775 -37.40 15.71 -9.29
N GLY A 776 -37.83 16.52 -8.32
CA GLY A 776 -37.78 16.20 -6.89
C GLY A 776 -36.61 16.87 -6.15
N PRO A 777 -36.43 16.60 -4.84
CA PRO A 777 -35.54 17.39 -3.97
C PRO A 777 -34.08 17.43 -4.46
N LEU A 778 -33.57 16.31 -5.00
CA LEU A 778 -32.22 16.21 -5.54
C LEU A 778 -31.99 17.02 -6.84
N ALA A 779 -33.02 17.65 -7.42
CA ALA A 779 -32.93 18.48 -8.62
C ALA A 779 -32.92 19.99 -8.33
N GLU A 780 -33.44 20.44 -7.18
CA GLU A 780 -33.71 21.87 -6.90
C GLU A 780 -32.55 22.60 -6.20
N ASP A 781 -31.89 21.89 -5.27
CA ASP A 781 -30.81 22.39 -4.41
C ASP A 781 -29.43 21.86 -4.85
N TYR A 782 -28.33 22.45 -4.39
CA TYR A 782 -26.96 22.03 -4.74
C TYR A 782 -26.23 21.37 -3.58
N TYR A 783 -25.71 20.15 -3.80
CA TYR A 783 -25.16 19.29 -2.75
C TYR A 783 -23.69 18.88 -2.99
N LEU A 784 -23.03 18.36 -1.96
CA LEU A 784 -21.63 17.91 -2.01
C LEU A 784 -21.31 16.92 -3.15
N TRP A 785 -22.23 16.02 -3.49
CA TRP A 785 -22.08 15.04 -4.58
C TRP A 785 -22.36 15.60 -5.97
N ASP A 786 -22.92 16.80 -6.07
CA ASP A 786 -23.14 17.48 -7.35
C ASP A 786 -21.86 18.17 -7.85
N ASN A 787 -20.93 18.51 -6.94
CA ASN A 787 -19.87 19.45 -7.24
C ASN A 787 -19.00 19.05 -8.44
N ARG A 788 -18.53 17.79 -8.49
CA ARG A 788 -17.69 17.29 -9.59
C ARG A 788 -18.42 17.19 -10.93
N TYR A 789 -19.74 17.07 -10.93
CA TYR A 789 -20.56 16.93 -12.13
C TYR A 789 -20.85 18.29 -12.77
N TYR A 790 -21.22 19.29 -11.97
CA TYR A 790 -21.51 20.64 -12.49
C TYR A 790 -20.26 21.48 -12.73
N ASP A 791 -19.17 21.24 -11.99
CA ASP A 791 -17.85 21.76 -12.31
C ASP A 791 -17.45 21.35 -13.75
N ARG A 792 -17.50 20.06 -14.07
CA ARG A 792 -17.31 19.54 -15.44
C ARG A 792 -18.27 20.17 -16.44
N LEU A 793 -19.59 20.14 -16.18
CA LEU A 793 -20.57 20.70 -17.12
C LEU A 793 -20.39 22.19 -17.37
N MET A 794 -19.90 22.96 -16.39
CA MET A 794 -19.61 24.38 -16.58
C MET A 794 -18.39 24.57 -17.47
N LEU A 795 -17.31 23.80 -17.26
CA LEU A 795 -16.13 23.82 -18.13
C LEU A 795 -16.48 23.42 -19.57
N GLU A 796 -17.37 22.46 -19.76
CA GLU A 796 -17.88 22.04 -21.08
C GLU A 796 -18.81 23.07 -21.74
N LYS A 797 -19.87 23.53 -21.04
CA LYS A 797 -20.91 24.41 -21.61
C LYS A 797 -20.47 25.88 -21.70
N ASP A 798 -19.83 26.41 -20.66
CA ASP A 798 -19.52 27.85 -20.56
C ASP A 798 -18.12 28.20 -21.11
N TYR A 799 -17.15 27.27 -21.00
CA TYR A 799 -15.75 27.50 -21.42
C TYR A 799 -15.32 26.69 -22.66
N GLN A 800 -16.20 25.83 -23.20
CA GLN A 800 -15.94 24.99 -24.38
C GLN A 800 -14.67 24.13 -24.24
N LEU A 801 -14.36 23.70 -23.02
CA LEU A 801 -13.11 23.05 -22.67
C LEU A 801 -13.25 21.52 -22.68
N ASP A 802 -12.80 20.88 -23.77
CA ASP A 802 -12.68 19.42 -23.81
C ASP A 802 -11.29 18.98 -23.30
N HIS A 803 -11.25 18.49 -22.06
CA HIS A 803 -10.03 17.96 -21.44
C HIS A 803 -9.43 16.75 -22.18
N GLN A 804 -10.23 15.96 -22.92
CA GLN A 804 -9.71 14.86 -23.74
C GLN A 804 -8.94 15.41 -24.94
N VAL A 805 -9.48 16.41 -25.64
CA VAL A 805 -8.78 17.11 -26.74
C VAL A 805 -7.50 17.77 -26.25
N ILE A 806 -7.50 18.35 -25.06
CA ILE A 806 -6.28 18.93 -24.46
C ILE A 806 -5.25 17.84 -24.16
N ALA A 807 -5.67 16.69 -23.63
CA ALA A 807 -4.77 15.57 -23.35
C ALA A 807 -4.09 15.00 -24.62
N GLU A 808 -4.70 15.14 -25.81
CA GLU A 808 -4.08 14.76 -27.10
C GLU A 808 -2.74 15.49 -27.36
N TYR A 809 -2.51 16.63 -26.71
CA TYR A 809 -1.29 17.44 -26.78
C TYR A 809 -0.28 17.18 -25.66
N PHE A 810 -0.58 16.33 -24.67
CA PHE A 810 0.35 16.01 -23.58
C PHE A 810 0.67 14.50 -23.47
N PRO A 811 1.28 13.87 -24.49
CA PRO A 811 1.89 12.56 -24.35
C PRO A 811 2.98 12.58 -23.28
N LEU A 812 2.90 11.65 -22.32
CA LEU A 812 3.76 11.59 -21.14
C LEU A 812 5.26 11.76 -21.45
N SER A 813 5.76 11.10 -22.50
CA SER A 813 7.18 11.15 -22.88
C SER A 813 7.64 12.53 -23.34
N THR A 814 6.88 13.22 -24.19
CA THR A 814 7.22 14.57 -24.65
C THR A 814 7.01 15.62 -23.56
N THR A 815 5.99 15.44 -22.72
CA THR A 815 5.74 16.33 -21.56
C THR A 815 6.91 16.28 -20.56
N ILE A 816 7.41 15.08 -20.22
CA ILE A 816 8.60 14.92 -19.36
C ILE A 816 9.82 15.60 -19.98
N GLN A 817 10.07 15.40 -21.28
CA GLN A 817 11.21 16.05 -21.95
C GLN A 817 11.10 17.58 -21.89
N GLY A 818 9.90 18.14 -22.11
CA GLY A 818 9.67 19.57 -21.94
C GLY A 818 9.95 20.06 -20.51
N MET A 819 9.50 19.33 -19.49
CA MET A 819 9.72 19.68 -18.08
C MET A 819 11.19 19.58 -17.67
N LEU A 820 11.89 18.51 -18.06
CA LEU A 820 13.33 18.37 -17.79
C LEU A 820 14.11 19.52 -18.42
N LYS A 821 13.79 19.90 -19.67
CA LYS A 821 14.42 21.03 -20.34
C LYS A 821 14.20 22.37 -19.64
N ILE A 822 13.04 22.58 -19.01
CA ILE A 822 12.81 23.78 -18.17
C ILE A 822 13.79 23.82 -16.99
N PHE A 823 14.06 22.68 -16.35
CA PHE A 823 15.07 22.59 -15.29
C PHE A 823 16.51 22.70 -15.80
N GLU A 824 16.82 22.21 -17.01
CA GLU A 824 18.13 22.42 -17.64
C GLU A 824 18.43 23.91 -17.79
N GLU A 825 17.47 24.67 -18.33
CA GLU A 825 17.60 26.12 -18.58
C GLU A 825 17.59 26.95 -17.29
N LEU A 826 16.61 26.73 -16.40
CA LEU A 826 16.45 27.51 -15.18
C LEU A 826 17.52 27.22 -14.12
N PHE A 827 17.85 25.94 -13.91
CA PHE A 827 18.67 25.51 -12.78
C PHE A 827 20.09 25.10 -13.18
N GLY A 828 20.44 25.15 -14.47
CA GLY A 828 21.76 24.79 -14.96
C GLY A 828 22.05 23.30 -14.79
N LEU A 829 21.12 22.46 -15.25
CA LEU A 829 21.18 21.00 -15.15
C LEU A 829 21.34 20.36 -16.53
N VAL A 830 21.75 19.09 -16.55
CA VAL A 830 21.82 18.23 -17.74
C VAL A 830 21.30 16.84 -17.37
N PHE A 831 20.27 16.35 -18.07
CA PHE A 831 19.69 15.03 -17.82
C PHE A 831 20.13 14.01 -18.88
N VAL A 832 20.87 12.99 -18.45
CA VAL A 832 21.31 11.89 -19.33
C VAL A 832 20.56 10.62 -18.96
N GLU A 833 19.66 10.18 -19.83
CA GLU A 833 18.91 8.92 -19.67
C GLU A 833 19.87 7.72 -19.73
N ILE A 834 19.67 6.75 -18.83
CA ILE A 834 20.39 5.47 -18.79
C ILE A 834 19.45 4.39 -19.35
N ALA A 835 19.52 4.21 -20.67
CA ALA A 835 18.50 3.53 -21.46
C ALA A 835 18.90 2.09 -21.84
N GLY A 836 18.01 1.14 -21.56
CA GLY A 836 18.19 -0.27 -21.92
C GLY A 836 19.21 -1.04 -21.07
N GLU A 837 19.30 -2.35 -21.32
CA GLU A 837 20.08 -3.26 -20.47
C GLU A 837 21.60 -3.01 -20.53
N GLU A 838 22.15 -2.60 -21.67
CA GLU A 838 23.60 -2.41 -21.85
C GLU A 838 24.13 -1.22 -21.02
N GLU A 839 23.46 -0.06 -21.10
CA GLU A 839 23.84 1.13 -20.32
C GLU A 839 23.60 0.91 -18.82
N ARG A 840 22.50 0.26 -18.45
CA ARG A 840 22.21 -0.11 -17.05
C ARG A 840 23.22 -1.12 -16.50
N ALA A 841 23.60 -2.14 -17.28
CA ALA A 841 24.61 -3.12 -16.89
C ALA A 841 26.00 -2.50 -16.70
N ALA A 842 26.36 -1.49 -17.51
CA ALA A 842 27.62 -0.75 -17.37
C ALA A 842 27.69 0.07 -16.05
N LEU A 843 26.54 0.40 -15.45
CA LEU A 843 26.42 1.12 -14.18
C LEU A 843 25.95 0.24 -13.01
N ALA A 844 25.73 -1.05 -13.23
CA ALA A 844 25.35 -2.01 -12.20
C ALA A 844 26.58 -2.79 -11.69
N ASP A 845 26.87 -2.72 -10.38
CA ASP A 845 27.90 -3.55 -9.76
C ASP A 845 27.44 -5.03 -9.74
N GLY A 846 28.04 -5.81 -10.65
CA GLY A 846 27.63 -7.16 -11.03
C GLY A 846 27.36 -7.33 -12.54
N GLY A 847 27.24 -6.24 -13.31
CA GLY A 847 27.06 -6.27 -14.77
C GLY A 847 25.65 -6.65 -15.23
N LYS A 848 24.62 -6.41 -14.41
CA LYS A 848 23.22 -6.79 -14.67
C LYS A 848 22.30 -5.59 -14.49
N GLY A 849 21.77 -5.06 -15.58
CA GLY A 849 21.03 -3.79 -15.62
C GLY A 849 19.72 -3.79 -14.84
N SER A 850 19.10 -4.96 -14.66
CA SER A 850 17.93 -5.13 -13.79
C SER A 850 18.22 -4.88 -12.30
N ASP A 851 19.48 -4.81 -11.88
CA ASP A 851 19.84 -4.77 -10.45
C ASP A 851 19.86 -3.34 -9.88
N ILE A 852 19.70 -2.33 -10.74
CA ILE A 852 19.60 -0.90 -10.38
C ILE A 852 18.20 -0.31 -10.60
N VAL A 853 17.18 -1.14 -10.89
CA VAL A 853 15.76 -0.77 -11.01
C VAL A 853 14.86 -1.84 -10.39
N TRP A 854 13.74 -1.44 -9.79
CA TRP A 854 12.78 -2.38 -9.16
C TRP A 854 11.69 -2.91 -10.13
N HIS A 855 11.54 -2.32 -11.30
CA HIS A 855 10.55 -2.71 -12.31
C HIS A 855 11.01 -2.30 -13.73
N GLU A 856 10.57 -3.01 -14.77
CA GLU A 856 11.04 -2.77 -16.15
C GLU A 856 10.62 -1.39 -16.71
N ASP A 857 9.41 -0.94 -16.35
CA ASP A 857 8.87 0.38 -16.71
C ASP A 857 9.62 1.58 -16.10
N VAL A 858 10.55 1.36 -15.15
CA VAL A 858 11.24 2.45 -14.44
C VAL A 858 12.27 3.10 -15.36
N GLN A 859 12.20 4.42 -15.49
CA GLN A 859 13.21 5.24 -16.16
C GLN A 859 14.22 5.74 -15.13
N ILE A 860 15.46 5.93 -15.56
CA ILE A 860 16.56 6.40 -14.71
C ILE A 860 17.40 7.40 -15.51
N PHE A 861 17.70 8.54 -14.89
CA PHE A 861 18.56 9.59 -15.43
C PHE A 861 19.72 9.83 -14.47
N SER A 862 20.93 9.94 -15.01
CA SER A 862 22.03 10.60 -14.31
C SER A 862 21.91 12.11 -14.52
N VAL A 863 21.95 12.86 -13.43
CA VAL A 863 21.77 14.32 -13.43
C VAL A 863 23.09 14.99 -13.14
N TRP A 864 23.40 16.03 -13.91
CA TRP A 864 24.65 16.76 -13.85
C TRP A 864 24.39 18.27 -13.84
N ASP A 865 25.36 19.03 -13.36
CA ASP A 865 25.44 20.48 -13.49
C ASP A 865 25.86 20.82 -14.95
N ASP A 866 25.40 21.95 -15.49
CA ASP A 866 25.84 22.47 -16.79
C ASP A 866 27.29 23.00 -16.73
N GLU A 867 27.87 23.43 -17.86
CA GLU A 867 29.24 23.97 -17.86
C GLU A 867 29.40 25.28 -17.06
N GLY A 868 28.31 26.05 -16.89
CA GLY A 868 28.28 27.26 -16.06
C GLY A 868 28.23 26.95 -14.56
N GLU A 869 27.57 25.87 -14.17
CA GLU A 869 27.55 25.30 -12.82
C GLU A 869 28.75 24.36 -12.53
N GLY A 870 29.68 24.22 -13.46
CA GLY A 870 30.96 23.52 -13.27
C GLY A 870 30.97 22.02 -13.65
N ALA A 871 29.98 21.54 -14.41
CA ALA A 871 29.90 20.18 -14.95
C ALA A 871 29.98 19.03 -13.91
N GLY A 872 29.66 19.32 -12.65
CA GLY A 872 29.64 18.35 -11.55
C GLY A 872 28.53 17.31 -11.69
N PHE A 873 28.70 16.15 -11.06
CA PHE A 873 27.60 15.20 -10.91
C PHE A 873 26.62 15.72 -9.84
N VAL A 874 25.32 15.60 -10.07
CA VAL A 874 24.29 16.09 -9.12
C VAL A 874 23.67 14.92 -8.36
N GLY A 875 23.21 13.87 -9.06
CA GLY A 875 22.55 12.70 -8.48
C GLY A 875 21.82 11.83 -9.50
N TYR A 876 20.91 10.98 -9.03
CA TYR A 876 20.06 10.12 -9.88
C TYR A 876 18.56 10.42 -9.73
N LEU A 877 17.87 10.59 -10.86
CA LEU A 877 16.41 10.72 -10.93
C LEU A 877 15.80 9.43 -11.48
N TYR A 878 14.88 8.84 -10.72
CA TYR A 878 14.08 7.70 -11.14
C TYR A 878 12.63 8.12 -11.39
N LEU A 879 12.02 7.64 -12.48
CA LEU A 879 10.61 7.87 -12.79
C LEU A 879 9.88 6.53 -12.87
N ASP A 880 8.89 6.32 -11.99
CA ASP A 880 8.01 5.16 -11.96
C ASP A 880 6.55 5.63 -12.11
N LEU A 881 6.07 5.67 -13.34
CA LEU A 881 4.95 6.53 -13.74
C LEU A 881 3.61 5.83 -13.92
N PHE A 882 3.59 4.49 -13.91
CA PHE A 882 2.41 3.70 -14.26
C PHE A 882 1.88 2.85 -13.10
N PRO A 883 0.56 2.62 -13.00
CA PRO A 883 -0.03 1.77 -11.98
C PRO A 883 0.27 0.28 -12.20
N ARG A 884 0.37 -0.46 -11.08
CA ARG A 884 0.46 -1.93 -11.02
C ARG A 884 0.11 -2.43 -9.61
N ASP A 885 -0.25 -3.70 -9.50
CA ASP A 885 -0.63 -4.32 -8.22
C ASP A 885 0.45 -4.15 -7.13
N GLY A 886 0.02 -3.61 -5.99
CA GLY A 886 0.89 -3.41 -4.83
C GLY A 886 1.81 -2.19 -4.89
N LYS A 887 1.71 -1.35 -5.95
CA LYS A 887 2.35 -0.04 -5.98
C LYS A 887 1.55 0.99 -5.17
N TYR A 888 2.25 1.95 -4.58
CA TYR A 888 1.68 3.14 -3.95
C TYR A 888 0.73 3.89 -4.89
N GLY A 889 -0.48 4.16 -4.42
CA GLY A 889 -1.61 4.58 -5.27
C GLY A 889 -1.75 6.08 -5.53
N HIS A 890 -0.96 6.94 -4.87
CA HIS A 890 -0.95 8.39 -5.09
C HIS A 890 0.27 8.82 -5.92
N ALA A 891 0.38 10.10 -6.21
CA ALA A 891 1.62 10.72 -6.63
C ALA A 891 2.49 11.03 -5.40
N ALA A 892 3.81 10.85 -5.49
CA ALA A 892 4.78 11.24 -4.47
C ALA A 892 6.22 11.16 -5.01
N ASN A 893 7.12 12.00 -4.49
CA ASN A 893 8.57 11.84 -4.61
C ASN A 893 9.18 11.19 -3.34
N PHE A 894 10.07 10.22 -3.52
CA PHE A 894 10.77 9.51 -2.46
C PHE A 894 12.28 9.75 -2.53
N ASN A 895 12.91 10.27 -1.47
CA ASN A 895 14.37 10.22 -1.33
C ASN A 895 14.81 8.77 -1.15
N LEU A 896 15.56 8.22 -2.11
CA LEU A 896 16.14 6.87 -2.03
C LEU A 896 17.47 6.88 -1.28
N GLN A 897 18.28 7.93 -1.48
CA GLN A 897 19.55 8.15 -0.81
C GLN A 897 19.75 9.66 -0.61
N PRO A 898 20.09 10.13 0.60
CA PRO A 898 20.36 11.54 0.83
C PRO A 898 21.78 11.92 0.41
N GLY A 899 21.94 13.14 -0.10
CA GLY A 899 23.24 13.78 -0.31
C GLY A 899 23.77 14.41 0.98
N TYR A 900 25.07 14.26 1.24
CA TYR A 900 25.73 14.84 2.42
C TYR A 900 27.24 14.92 2.22
N ILE A 901 27.98 15.53 3.16
CA ILE A 901 29.45 15.55 3.18
C ILE A 901 29.99 14.45 4.10
N ASP A 902 30.81 13.54 3.57
CA ASP A 902 31.37 12.43 4.32
C ASP A 902 32.54 12.84 5.25
N GLU A 903 33.01 11.91 6.08
CA GLU A 903 34.13 12.14 7.01
C GLU A 903 35.47 12.54 6.36
N ASN A 904 35.61 12.40 5.04
CA ASN A 904 36.78 12.82 4.27
C ASN A 904 36.55 14.17 3.54
N GLY A 905 35.41 14.82 3.77
CA GLY A 905 35.02 16.07 3.08
C GLY A 905 34.49 15.85 1.66
N LYS A 906 34.17 14.61 1.25
CA LYS A 906 33.65 14.31 -0.10
C LYS A 906 32.11 14.28 -0.09
N ARG A 907 31.48 14.91 -1.10
CA ARG A 907 30.03 14.79 -1.30
C ARG A 907 29.64 13.36 -1.69
N ARG A 908 28.67 12.82 -0.95
CA ARG A 908 27.82 11.69 -1.34
C ARG A 908 26.64 12.25 -2.13
N TYR A 909 26.29 11.63 -3.25
CA TYR A 909 25.29 12.14 -4.19
C TYR A 909 23.93 11.50 -3.93
N PRO A 910 22.82 12.27 -3.99
CA PRO A 910 21.48 11.75 -3.77
C PRO A 910 20.97 10.87 -4.91
N ALA A 911 19.94 10.11 -4.60
CA ALA A 911 19.07 9.44 -5.56
C ALA A 911 17.61 9.61 -5.12
N THR A 912 16.73 9.93 -6.07
CA THR A 912 15.34 10.28 -5.81
C THR A 912 14.39 9.55 -6.77
N ALA A 913 13.18 9.24 -6.34
CA ALA A 913 12.20 8.47 -7.11
C ALA A 913 10.82 9.11 -7.14
N LEU A 914 10.42 9.53 -8.33
CA LEU A 914 9.09 10.04 -8.64
C LEU A 914 8.15 8.87 -8.92
N VAL A 915 7.09 8.74 -8.12
CA VAL A 915 6.13 7.65 -8.16
C VAL A 915 4.76 8.22 -8.53
N CYS A 916 4.25 7.88 -9.71
CA CYS A 916 2.93 8.32 -10.21
C CYS A 916 2.13 7.16 -10.82
N ASN A 917 0.86 7.40 -11.17
CA ASN A 917 -0.08 6.35 -11.59
C ASN A 917 -0.87 6.72 -12.86
N PHE A 918 -0.19 7.27 -13.88
CA PHE A 918 -0.79 7.65 -15.15
C PHE A 918 -1.18 6.44 -16.01
N SER A 919 -2.16 6.59 -16.90
CA SER A 919 -2.61 5.49 -17.77
C SER A 919 -1.49 4.94 -18.65
N LYS A 920 -1.33 3.61 -18.72
CA LYS A 920 -0.32 2.97 -19.58
C LYS A 920 -0.63 3.22 -21.08
N PRO A 921 0.41 3.32 -21.93
CA PRO A 921 0.22 3.39 -23.38
C PRO A 921 -0.42 2.12 -23.95
N THR A 922 -1.15 2.28 -25.05
CA THR A 922 -1.74 1.21 -25.86
C THR A 922 -1.15 1.23 -27.28
N PRO A 923 -1.36 0.19 -28.10
CA PRO A 923 -0.92 0.19 -29.51
C PRO A 923 -1.50 1.32 -30.36
N LYS A 924 -2.66 1.88 -30.00
CA LYS A 924 -3.36 2.93 -30.77
C LYS A 924 -3.29 4.33 -30.16
N LYS A 925 -2.94 4.45 -28.88
CA LYS A 925 -2.92 5.72 -28.14
C LYS A 925 -1.82 5.65 -27.06
N PRO A 926 -0.85 6.58 -27.02
CA PRO A 926 0.17 6.60 -25.97
C PRO A 926 -0.45 7.00 -24.63
N SER A 927 0.36 7.01 -23.56
CA SER A 927 -0.04 7.62 -22.29
C SER A 927 -0.24 9.11 -22.50
N LEU A 928 -1.48 9.59 -22.34
CA LEU A 928 -1.84 11.00 -22.47
C LEU A 928 -2.21 11.53 -21.10
N LEU A 929 -1.64 12.68 -20.74
CA LEU A 929 -1.94 13.37 -19.50
C LEU A 929 -3.05 14.39 -19.72
N LYS A 930 -4.06 14.39 -18.85
CA LYS A 930 -4.93 15.56 -18.66
C LYS A 930 -4.10 16.70 -18.09
N HIS A 931 -4.60 17.93 -18.18
CA HIS A 931 -3.88 19.07 -17.60
C HIS A 931 -3.67 18.95 -16.07
N GLU A 932 -4.66 18.43 -15.33
CA GLU A 932 -4.52 18.05 -13.90
C GLU A 932 -3.35 17.03 -13.70
N GLU A 933 -3.22 16.09 -14.64
CA GLU A 933 -2.12 15.17 -14.94
C GLU A 933 -0.71 15.83 -14.96
N VAL A 934 -0.62 16.86 -15.79
CA VAL A 934 0.60 17.62 -16.10
C VAL A 934 1.02 18.50 -14.92
N VAL A 935 0.06 19.13 -14.21
CA VAL A 935 0.33 19.90 -13.00
C VAL A 935 0.93 19.01 -11.91
N THR A 936 0.32 17.84 -11.63
CA THR A 936 0.84 16.93 -10.59
C THR A 936 2.19 16.30 -10.97
N LEU A 937 2.44 15.98 -12.25
CA LEU A 937 3.77 15.57 -12.69
C LEU A 937 4.85 16.65 -12.41
N PHE A 938 4.55 17.93 -12.64
CA PHE A 938 5.54 19.00 -12.41
C PHE A 938 5.75 19.29 -10.92
N HIS A 939 4.68 19.21 -10.11
CA HIS A 939 4.73 19.31 -8.65
C HIS A 939 5.69 18.28 -8.06
N GLU A 940 5.51 16.99 -8.38
CA GLU A 940 6.37 15.92 -7.87
C GLU A 940 7.81 16.04 -8.39
N LEU A 941 7.99 16.48 -9.64
CA LEU A 941 9.32 16.77 -10.17
C LEU A 941 9.98 17.92 -9.40
N GLY A 942 9.22 18.91 -8.91
CA GLY A 942 9.72 19.95 -8.01
C GLY A 942 10.35 19.39 -6.73
N HIS A 943 9.68 18.43 -6.08
CA HIS A 943 10.23 17.70 -4.93
C HIS A 943 11.49 16.91 -5.30
N GLY A 944 11.47 16.20 -6.43
CA GLY A 944 12.64 15.45 -6.92
C GLY A 944 13.84 16.35 -7.24
N ILE A 945 13.62 17.53 -7.81
CA ILE A 945 14.68 18.51 -8.08
C ILE A 945 15.22 19.12 -6.78
N HIS A 946 14.35 19.45 -5.82
CA HIS A 946 14.76 19.94 -4.49
C HIS A 946 15.70 18.94 -3.79
N ASP A 947 15.37 17.65 -3.86
CA ASP A 947 16.18 16.54 -3.36
C ASP A 947 17.54 16.45 -4.08
N LEU A 948 17.55 16.47 -5.41
CA LEU A 948 18.77 16.36 -6.23
C LEU A 948 19.78 17.50 -5.98
N VAL A 949 19.30 18.75 -5.98
CA VAL A 949 20.20 19.92 -5.89
C VAL A 949 20.63 20.22 -4.45
N SER A 950 19.96 19.67 -3.43
CA SER A 950 20.31 19.90 -2.01
C SER A 950 21.78 19.60 -1.66
N ARG A 951 22.48 20.57 -1.08
CA ARG A 951 23.91 20.54 -0.71
C ARG A 951 24.08 20.78 0.81
N THR A 952 23.69 19.79 1.61
CA THR A 952 23.83 19.82 3.09
C THR A 952 25.05 19.04 3.58
N THR A 953 25.48 19.30 4.82
CA THR A 953 26.51 18.54 5.53
C THR A 953 25.93 17.27 6.14
N TYR A 954 24.68 17.33 6.62
CA TYR A 954 23.99 16.21 7.28
C TYR A 954 22.77 15.73 6.48
N SER A 955 22.54 14.41 6.47
CA SER A 955 21.38 13.77 5.84
C SER A 955 20.06 14.24 6.45
N ARG A 956 20.07 14.56 7.76
CA ARG A 956 18.93 15.10 8.52
C ARG A 956 18.27 16.30 7.84
N PHE A 957 19.05 17.15 7.17
CA PHE A 957 18.58 18.37 6.53
C PHE A 957 18.50 18.25 5.00
N HIS A 958 18.88 17.10 4.44
CA HIS A 958 18.95 16.93 2.99
C HIS A 958 17.57 16.92 2.32
N GLY A 959 17.46 17.55 1.15
CA GLY A 959 16.29 17.48 0.30
C GLY A 959 15.07 18.14 0.94
N THR A 960 13.92 17.51 0.79
CA THR A 960 12.63 17.98 1.30
C THR A 960 12.48 17.84 2.84
N ASN A 961 13.58 17.67 3.59
CA ASN A 961 13.58 17.64 5.07
C ASN A 961 13.54 19.07 5.67
N THR A 962 12.63 19.90 5.16
CA THR A 962 12.29 21.23 5.67
C THR A 962 11.12 21.14 6.65
N VAL A 963 10.79 22.26 7.30
CA VAL A 963 9.53 22.39 8.06
C VAL A 963 8.29 22.14 7.18
N ARG A 964 7.27 21.52 7.77
CA ARG A 964 6.14 20.94 7.04
C ARG A 964 5.14 21.96 6.46
N ASP A 965 5.17 23.19 6.94
CA ASP A 965 4.40 24.32 6.39
C ASP A 965 5.16 25.13 5.33
N PHE A 966 6.38 24.69 4.98
CA PHE A 966 7.19 25.18 3.86
C PHE A 966 7.37 24.17 2.72
N VAL A 967 7.37 22.86 3.02
CA VAL A 967 7.85 21.81 2.10
C VAL A 967 7.16 21.80 0.72
N GLU A 968 5.89 22.22 0.65
CA GLU A 968 5.13 22.30 -0.61
C GLU A 968 5.34 23.61 -1.38
N ALA A 969 5.96 24.64 -0.78
CA ALA A 969 6.15 25.91 -1.46
C ALA A 969 7.07 25.81 -2.70
N PRO A 970 8.15 24.99 -2.68
CA PRO A 970 8.93 24.72 -3.90
C PRO A 970 8.16 24.04 -5.03
N SER A 971 7.39 22.99 -4.72
CA SER A 971 6.63 22.22 -5.72
C SER A 971 5.46 23.03 -6.29
N GLN A 972 4.67 23.67 -5.43
CA GLN A 972 3.56 24.54 -5.82
C GLN A 972 4.01 25.76 -6.64
N MET A 973 5.23 26.27 -6.44
CA MET A 973 5.75 27.38 -7.24
C MET A 973 5.88 26.96 -8.71
N LEU A 974 6.41 25.76 -8.95
CA LEU A 974 6.67 25.21 -10.28
C LEU A 974 5.38 24.86 -11.04
N GLU A 975 4.28 24.56 -10.36
CA GLU A 975 2.95 24.37 -10.97
C GLU A 975 2.53 25.55 -11.86
N ASN A 976 3.01 26.77 -11.57
CA ASN A 976 2.68 27.96 -12.36
C ASN A 976 3.22 27.93 -13.80
N TRP A 977 4.23 27.11 -14.11
CA TRP A 977 4.66 26.89 -15.49
C TRP A 977 3.58 26.12 -16.28
N CYS A 978 2.85 25.19 -15.66
CA CYS A 978 1.69 24.53 -16.27
C CYS A 978 0.52 25.48 -16.52
N TRP A 979 0.56 26.72 -16.03
CA TRP A 979 -0.43 27.76 -16.27
C TRP A 979 0.09 28.95 -17.10
N THR A 980 1.34 28.88 -17.55
CA THR A 980 1.99 29.96 -18.32
C THR A 980 1.82 29.70 -19.82
N PRO A 981 1.27 30.64 -20.63
CA PRO A 981 0.91 30.36 -22.02
C PRO A 981 2.04 29.84 -22.91
N SER A 982 3.24 30.43 -22.79
CA SER A 982 4.42 30.01 -23.55
C SER A 982 4.90 28.60 -23.16
N GLN A 983 4.76 28.25 -21.88
CA GLN A 983 5.22 26.99 -21.33
C GLN A 983 4.24 25.85 -21.60
N LEU A 984 2.93 26.10 -21.46
CA LEU A 984 1.89 25.20 -21.97
C LEU A 984 2.11 24.84 -23.45
N ARG A 985 2.47 25.83 -24.28
CA ARG A 985 2.80 25.61 -25.69
C ARG A 985 4.11 24.82 -25.88
N SER A 986 5.13 25.12 -25.07
CA SER A 986 6.44 24.42 -25.08
C SER A 986 6.33 22.95 -24.69
N LEU A 987 5.55 22.64 -23.65
CA LEU A 987 5.26 21.30 -23.15
C LEU A 987 4.35 20.48 -24.08
N SER A 988 3.65 21.14 -25.00
CA SER A 988 2.66 20.50 -25.88
C SER A 988 3.28 19.87 -27.13
N HIS A 989 2.88 18.64 -27.44
CA HIS A 989 3.16 17.96 -28.71
C HIS A 989 2.05 16.94 -29.01
N HIS A 990 1.32 17.11 -30.12
CA HIS A 990 0.15 16.29 -30.42
C HIS A 990 0.53 14.84 -30.78
N TYR A 991 -0.12 13.87 -30.14
CA TYR A 991 0.31 12.46 -30.18
C TYR A 991 0.35 11.83 -31.59
N SER A 992 -0.44 12.35 -32.53
CA SER A 992 -0.44 11.92 -33.93
C SER A 992 0.87 12.24 -34.69
N TYR A 993 1.78 13.01 -34.11
CA TYR A 993 3.09 13.32 -34.70
C TYR A 993 4.21 12.38 -34.19
N LEU A 994 3.94 11.57 -33.16
CA LEU A 994 4.92 10.65 -32.56
C LEU A 994 5.20 9.41 -33.42
N SER A 995 4.22 8.90 -34.18
CA SER A 995 4.38 7.75 -35.08
C SER A 995 3.30 7.69 -36.16
N SER A 996 3.58 6.97 -37.25
CA SER A 996 2.60 6.69 -38.32
C SER A 996 1.39 5.88 -37.84
N ASP A 997 1.59 5.02 -36.83
CA ASP A 997 0.51 4.19 -36.28
C ASP A 997 -0.44 5.03 -35.42
N TYR A 998 0.09 5.99 -34.65
CA TYR A 998 -0.71 6.96 -33.91
C TYR A 998 -1.38 7.99 -34.82
N GLU A 999 -0.73 8.43 -35.91
CA GLU A 999 -1.38 9.21 -36.96
C GLU A 999 -2.60 8.48 -37.53
N LYS A 1000 -2.42 7.22 -37.94
CA LYS A 1000 -3.52 6.41 -38.48
C LYS A 1000 -4.63 6.21 -37.46
N ALA A 1001 -4.30 5.87 -36.21
CA ALA A 1001 -5.29 5.69 -35.14
C ALA A 1001 -6.07 6.98 -34.82
N TYR A 1002 -5.41 8.15 -34.87
CA TYR A 1002 -6.07 9.45 -34.72
C TYR A 1002 -7.07 9.72 -35.84
N LEU A 1003 -6.67 9.53 -37.10
CA LEU A 1003 -7.54 9.78 -38.26
C LEU A 1003 -8.74 8.81 -38.27
N GLU A 1004 -8.52 7.53 -37.91
CA GLU A 1004 -9.59 6.53 -37.73
C GLU A 1004 -10.59 6.92 -36.63
N SER A 1005 -10.12 7.40 -35.48
CA SER A 1005 -10.98 7.67 -34.31
C SER A 1005 -11.66 9.05 -34.33
N SER A 1006 -11.00 10.07 -34.89
CA SER A 1006 -11.53 11.43 -34.97
C SER A 1006 -12.43 11.67 -36.18
N GLY A 1007 -12.41 10.79 -37.19
CA GLY A 1007 -13.11 10.97 -38.46
C GLY A 1007 -12.58 12.13 -39.32
N LYS A 1008 -11.44 12.73 -38.96
CA LYS A 1008 -10.83 13.86 -39.67
C LYS A 1008 -9.95 13.38 -40.82
N SER A 1009 -9.86 14.19 -41.88
CA SER A 1009 -9.01 13.93 -43.06
C SER A 1009 -7.55 14.37 -42.91
N SER A 1010 -7.19 15.02 -41.80
CA SER A 1010 -5.85 15.56 -41.55
C SER A 1010 -5.54 15.63 -40.06
N LYS A 1011 -4.24 15.61 -39.73
CA LYS A 1011 -3.74 15.87 -38.37
C LYS A 1011 -4.11 17.30 -37.90
N PRO A 1012 -4.25 17.55 -36.58
CA PRO A 1012 -4.35 18.90 -36.03
C PRO A 1012 -2.97 19.57 -36.03
N SER A 1013 -2.84 20.75 -35.42
CA SER A 1013 -1.53 21.37 -35.21
C SER A 1013 -0.63 20.49 -34.34
N GLU A 1014 0.68 20.58 -34.55
CA GLU A 1014 1.67 19.83 -33.78
C GLU A 1014 1.75 20.31 -32.32
N GLN A 1015 1.65 21.62 -32.08
CA GLN A 1015 1.53 22.21 -30.74
C GLN A 1015 0.08 22.63 -30.46
N ILE A 1016 -0.27 22.77 -29.19
CA ILE A 1016 -1.62 23.18 -28.77
C ILE A 1016 -1.93 24.61 -29.29
N PRO A 1017 -3.10 24.83 -29.94
CA PRO A 1017 -3.51 26.14 -30.43
C PRO A 1017 -3.60 27.21 -29.34
N GLN A 1018 -3.27 28.45 -29.69
CA GLN A 1018 -3.33 29.59 -28.77
C GLN A 1018 -4.74 29.84 -28.21
N SER A 1019 -5.79 29.50 -28.97
CA SER A 1019 -7.19 29.55 -28.50
C SER A 1019 -7.46 28.52 -27.41
N LEU A 1020 -6.99 27.27 -27.56
CA LEU A 1020 -7.12 26.24 -26.52
C LEU A 1020 -6.30 26.59 -25.26
N ILE A 1021 -5.13 27.20 -25.41
CA ILE A 1021 -4.36 27.75 -24.28
C ILE A 1021 -5.15 28.85 -23.58
N ALA A 1022 -5.73 29.80 -24.32
CA ALA A 1022 -6.51 30.90 -23.74
C ALA A 1022 -7.75 30.40 -22.99
N ASN A 1023 -8.48 29.43 -23.56
CA ASN A 1023 -9.61 28.79 -22.88
C ASN A 1023 -9.15 28.07 -21.60
N LEU A 1024 -8.12 27.23 -21.67
CA LEU A 1024 -7.58 26.52 -20.49
C LEU A 1024 -7.12 27.49 -19.38
N ILE A 1025 -6.43 28.56 -19.72
CA ILE A 1025 -6.00 29.57 -18.74
C ILE A 1025 -7.18 30.34 -18.18
N SER A 1026 -8.22 30.62 -18.97
CA SER A 1026 -9.45 31.24 -18.46
C SER A 1026 -10.18 30.37 -17.43
N THR A 1027 -9.95 29.05 -17.47
CA THR A 1027 -10.48 28.11 -16.47
C THR A 1027 -9.63 27.95 -15.21
N LYS A 1028 -8.44 28.56 -15.10
CA LYS A 1028 -7.56 28.40 -13.92
C LYS A 1028 -8.27 28.70 -12.60
N HIS A 1029 -9.10 29.75 -12.59
CA HIS A 1029 -9.77 30.27 -11.39
C HIS A 1029 -11.28 29.98 -11.37
N VAL A 1030 -11.71 28.94 -12.09
CA VAL A 1030 -13.11 28.50 -12.08
C VAL A 1030 -13.35 27.60 -10.88
N ASN A 1031 -14.32 27.98 -10.03
CA ASN A 1031 -14.61 27.31 -8.75
C ASN A 1031 -13.44 27.32 -7.74
N ASP A 1032 -12.49 28.24 -7.90
CA ASP A 1032 -11.28 28.33 -7.07
C ASP A 1032 -11.62 28.72 -5.63
N ALA A 1033 -12.66 29.54 -5.41
CA ALA A 1033 -13.04 29.89 -4.05
C ALA A 1033 -13.62 28.66 -3.32
N LEU A 1034 -14.48 27.86 -3.96
CA LEU A 1034 -14.99 26.60 -3.42
C LEU A 1034 -13.90 25.55 -3.20
N PHE A 1035 -12.93 25.45 -4.12
CA PHE A 1035 -11.77 24.58 -3.92
C PHE A 1035 -10.98 24.98 -2.67
N ASN A 1036 -10.64 26.26 -2.54
CA ASN A 1036 -9.88 26.76 -1.39
C ASN A 1036 -10.68 26.71 -0.08
N LEU A 1037 -12.00 26.97 -0.09
CA LEU A 1037 -12.87 26.78 1.07
C LEU A 1037 -12.91 25.31 1.52
N ARG A 1038 -12.79 24.34 0.60
CA ARG A 1038 -12.66 22.92 0.97
C ARG A 1038 -11.30 22.61 1.60
N GLN A 1039 -10.19 23.18 1.11
CA GLN A 1039 -8.89 23.03 1.78
C GLN A 1039 -8.88 23.69 3.16
N LEU A 1040 -9.55 24.84 3.27
CA LEU A 1040 -9.72 25.58 4.51
C LEU A 1040 -10.54 24.81 5.54
N HIS A 1041 -11.58 24.07 5.12
CA HIS A 1041 -12.31 23.15 6.00
C HIS A 1041 -11.37 22.14 6.64
N PHE A 1042 -10.48 21.52 5.88
CA PHE A 1042 -9.53 20.56 6.41
C PHE A 1042 -8.53 21.19 7.39
N GLY A 1043 -7.96 22.36 7.07
CA GLY A 1043 -7.08 23.09 7.97
C GLY A 1043 -7.78 23.49 9.27
N THR A 1044 -9.00 24.02 9.18
CA THR A 1044 -9.80 24.45 10.34
C THR A 1044 -10.24 23.27 11.21
N PHE A 1045 -10.61 22.13 10.59
CA PHE A 1045 -10.95 20.91 11.34
C PHE A 1045 -9.73 20.32 12.06
N ASP A 1046 -8.56 20.29 11.40
CA ASP A 1046 -7.31 19.82 12.00
C ASP A 1046 -6.92 20.65 13.23
N MET A 1047 -7.01 21.98 13.15
CA MET A 1047 -6.81 22.86 14.31
C MET A 1047 -7.88 22.61 15.38
N ALA A 1048 -9.16 22.60 15.02
CA ALA A 1048 -10.26 22.46 15.97
C ALA A 1048 -10.23 21.16 16.81
N VAL A 1049 -9.67 20.06 16.29
CA VAL A 1049 -9.53 18.81 17.08
C VAL A 1049 -8.21 18.74 17.87
N HIS A 1050 -7.18 19.49 17.47
CA HIS A 1050 -5.86 19.49 18.14
C HIS A 1050 -5.63 20.71 19.05
N GLU A 1051 -6.53 21.68 19.07
CA GLU A 1051 -6.50 22.89 19.91
C GLU A 1051 -7.70 23.03 20.88
N PRO A 1052 -8.13 21.97 21.60
CA PRO A 1052 -9.18 22.13 22.62
C PRO A 1052 -8.64 22.92 23.82
N ALA A 1053 -9.48 23.74 24.46
CA ALA A 1053 -9.06 24.50 25.64
C ALA A 1053 -8.77 23.58 26.84
N SER A 1054 -9.40 22.40 26.89
CA SER A 1054 -9.16 21.37 27.90
C SER A 1054 -9.32 19.95 27.36
N HIS A 1055 -8.70 18.97 28.01
CA HIS A 1055 -8.89 17.56 27.67
C HIS A 1055 -10.36 17.11 27.80
N GLU A 1056 -11.06 17.59 28.83
CA GLU A 1056 -12.48 17.29 29.09
C GLU A 1056 -13.40 17.81 27.97
N GLU A 1057 -13.06 18.94 27.35
CA GLU A 1057 -13.78 19.47 26.18
C GLU A 1057 -13.62 18.55 24.97
N LEU A 1058 -12.40 18.04 24.73
CA LEU A 1058 -12.13 17.07 23.65
C LEU A 1058 -12.81 15.72 23.90
N GLU A 1059 -12.85 15.25 25.16
CA GLU A 1059 -13.61 14.06 25.54
C GLU A 1059 -15.12 14.21 25.24
N LYS A 1060 -15.66 15.42 25.38
CA LYS A 1060 -17.08 15.72 25.08
C LYS A 1060 -17.34 16.06 23.62
N MET A 1061 -16.31 16.33 22.82
CA MET A 1061 -16.45 16.71 21.42
C MET A 1061 -16.97 15.54 20.57
N ASP A 1062 -18.04 15.78 19.81
CA ASP A 1062 -18.41 14.92 18.70
C ASP A 1062 -17.59 15.30 17.46
N ILE A 1063 -16.62 14.45 17.13
CA ILE A 1063 -15.67 14.68 16.05
C ILE A 1063 -16.34 14.52 14.67
N THR A 1064 -17.34 13.64 14.54
CA THR A 1064 -18.05 13.41 13.27
C THR A 1064 -18.96 14.60 12.95
N GLU A 1065 -19.73 15.07 13.94
CA GLU A 1065 -20.52 16.29 13.80
C GLU A 1065 -19.63 17.50 13.55
N LYS A 1066 -18.52 17.66 14.29
CA LYS A 1066 -17.56 18.76 14.07
C LYS A 1066 -16.96 18.75 12.67
N TYR A 1067 -16.66 17.58 12.10
CA TYR A 1067 -16.16 17.46 10.72
C TYR A 1067 -17.19 17.92 9.69
N ASN A 1068 -18.43 17.43 9.77
CA ASN A 1068 -19.46 17.72 8.77
C ASN A 1068 -20.07 19.13 8.91
N SER A 1069 -20.24 19.63 10.14
CA SER A 1069 -20.70 21.00 10.41
C SER A 1069 -19.69 22.04 9.89
N LEU A 1070 -18.40 21.92 10.23
CA LEU A 1070 -17.37 22.83 9.68
C LEU A 1070 -17.31 22.76 8.15
N ARG A 1071 -17.52 21.59 7.54
CA ARG A 1071 -17.57 21.45 6.08
C ARG A 1071 -18.69 22.29 5.48
N HIS A 1072 -19.90 22.17 6.04
CA HIS A 1072 -21.08 22.92 5.62
C HIS A 1072 -20.86 24.43 5.85
N GLU A 1073 -20.43 24.84 7.04
CA GLU A 1073 -20.26 26.27 7.37
C GLU A 1073 -19.14 26.98 6.59
N ILE A 1074 -18.10 26.25 6.14
CA ILE A 1074 -16.96 26.83 5.43
C ILE A 1074 -17.20 26.77 3.91
N SER A 1075 -17.58 25.61 3.37
CA SER A 1075 -17.81 25.47 1.93
C SER A 1075 -19.17 25.97 1.46
N GLN A 1076 -20.14 26.18 2.37
CA GLN A 1076 -21.55 26.51 2.09
C GLN A 1076 -22.29 25.44 1.23
N LEU A 1077 -21.69 24.26 1.05
CA LEU A 1077 -22.28 23.14 0.31
C LEU A 1077 -23.11 22.24 1.22
N LYS A 1078 -24.34 21.95 0.81
CA LYS A 1078 -25.29 21.09 1.52
C LYS A 1078 -24.89 19.62 1.42
N GLY A 1079 -24.94 18.89 2.53
CA GLY A 1079 -24.87 17.43 2.57
C GLY A 1079 -26.25 16.80 2.83
N PRO A 1080 -26.30 15.49 3.16
CA PRO A 1080 -27.52 14.78 3.55
C PRO A 1080 -28.25 15.38 4.75
N GLU A 1081 -27.57 16.14 5.63
CA GLU A 1081 -28.19 16.82 6.78
C GLU A 1081 -29.20 17.89 6.35
N SER A 1082 -29.06 18.39 5.11
CA SER A 1082 -29.93 19.40 4.51
C SER A 1082 -31.14 18.79 3.77
N LEU A 1083 -31.28 17.47 3.74
CA LEU A 1083 -32.43 16.78 3.13
C LEU A 1083 -33.61 16.71 4.12
N GLU A 1084 -34.83 16.97 3.62
CA GLU A 1084 -36.05 16.82 4.42
C GLU A 1084 -36.29 15.37 4.88
N GLY A 1085 -37.02 15.22 5.98
CA GLY A 1085 -37.34 13.93 6.58
C GLY A 1085 -36.32 13.46 7.62
N ALA A 1086 -36.12 12.15 7.73
CA ALA A 1086 -35.40 11.52 8.85
C ALA A 1086 -33.89 11.85 8.96
N LYS A 1087 -33.31 12.55 7.97
CA LYS A 1087 -31.90 12.98 7.97
C LYS A 1087 -31.71 14.47 8.27
N LYS A 1088 -32.79 15.23 8.42
CA LYS A 1088 -32.71 16.69 8.59
C LYS A 1088 -32.02 17.05 9.90
N GLY A 1089 -30.88 17.72 9.80
CA GLY A 1089 -30.02 18.07 10.94
C GLY A 1089 -29.19 16.90 11.50
N ASP A 1090 -29.18 15.73 10.86
CA ASP A 1090 -28.28 14.64 11.24
C ASP A 1090 -26.91 14.80 10.57
N TRP A 1091 -25.90 15.13 11.37
CA TRP A 1091 -24.51 15.27 10.93
C TRP A 1091 -23.72 13.95 10.87
N HIS A 1092 -24.33 12.80 11.21
CA HIS A 1092 -23.64 11.49 11.29
C HIS A 1092 -23.69 10.69 9.98
N TRP A 1093 -24.04 11.33 8.86
CA TRP A 1093 -24.20 10.68 7.56
C TRP A 1093 -22.88 10.18 6.93
N GLY A 1094 -21.72 10.70 7.35
CA GLY A 1094 -20.42 10.39 6.77
C GLY A 1094 -19.28 10.65 7.76
N ASN A 1095 -18.21 9.86 7.63
CA ASN A 1095 -17.07 9.85 8.54
C ASN A 1095 -15.78 10.20 7.77
N GLY A 1096 -15.75 11.33 7.07
CA GLY A 1096 -14.60 11.71 6.23
C GLY A 1096 -13.27 11.76 6.99
N GLN A 1097 -13.28 12.09 8.30
CA GLN A 1097 -12.12 12.02 9.19
C GLN A 1097 -11.52 10.61 9.30
N ALA A 1098 -12.32 9.54 9.16
CA ALA A 1098 -11.86 8.15 9.16
C ALA A 1098 -11.05 7.80 7.89
N THR A 1099 -11.20 8.59 6.82
CA THR A 1099 -10.42 8.49 5.58
C THR A 1099 -9.25 9.48 5.52
N PHE A 1100 -9.12 10.37 6.51
CA PHE A 1100 -8.20 11.52 6.44
C PHE A 1100 -6.78 11.16 6.89
N GLY A 1101 -6.11 10.31 6.11
CA GLY A 1101 -4.79 9.74 6.42
C GLY A 1101 -3.69 10.75 6.75
N HIS A 1102 -3.77 11.99 6.27
CA HIS A 1102 -2.85 13.08 6.61
C HIS A 1102 -2.74 13.31 8.12
N LEU A 1103 -3.89 13.43 8.80
CA LEU A 1103 -3.92 13.77 10.23
C LEU A 1103 -3.40 12.64 11.12
N ILE A 1104 -3.18 11.44 10.58
CA ILE A 1104 -2.59 10.31 11.30
C ILE A 1104 -1.15 10.04 10.82
N GLY A 1105 -0.86 10.29 9.53
CA GLY A 1105 0.46 10.22 8.89
C GLY A 1105 1.37 11.44 9.11
N GLY A 1106 1.22 12.17 10.22
CA GLY A 1106 2.17 13.22 10.65
C GLY A 1106 1.84 14.66 10.23
N TYR A 1107 0.73 14.92 9.54
CA TYR A 1107 0.24 16.29 9.26
C TYR A 1107 -0.68 16.85 10.34
N ASP A 1108 -0.80 16.17 11.49
CA ASP A 1108 -1.55 16.66 12.66
C ASP A 1108 -1.11 18.05 13.12
N ALA A 1109 -2.11 18.91 13.34
CA ALA A 1109 -2.00 20.36 13.56
C ALA A 1109 -1.04 21.03 12.57
N GLY A 1110 -1.22 20.70 11.29
CA GLY A 1110 -0.29 21.00 10.20
C GLY A 1110 -0.90 20.96 8.81
N TYR A 1111 -2.18 20.62 8.64
CA TYR A 1111 -2.80 20.59 7.32
C TYR A 1111 -2.93 21.98 6.68
N TYR A 1112 -2.95 23.04 7.49
CA TYR A 1112 -2.82 24.43 7.01
C TYR A 1112 -1.56 24.66 6.15
N GLY A 1113 -0.53 23.82 6.31
CA GLY A 1113 0.75 23.88 5.61
C GLY A 1113 0.60 23.94 4.09
N TYR A 1114 -0.42 23.27 3.53
CA TYR A 1114 -0.73 23.31 2.09
C TYR A 1114 -1.15 24.71 1.62
N LEU A 1115 -1.93 25.44 2.43
CA LEU A 1115 -2.41 26.80 2.10
C LEU A 1115 -1.33 27.86 2.38
N SER A 1116 -0.55 27.73 3.46
CA SER A 1116 0.58 28.64 3.72
C SER A 1116 1.69 28.47 2.69
N SER A 1117 2.02 27.25 2.30
CA SER A 1117 2.94 26.98 1.20
C SER A 1117 2.43 27.54 -0.13
N GLN A 1118 1.11 27.52 -0.37
CA GLN A 1118 0.53 28.10 -1.58
C GLN A 1118 0.66 29.63 -1.61
N VAL A 1119 0.53 30.29 -0.45
CA VAL A 1119 0.85 31.72 -0.32
C VAL A 1119 2.32 32.00 -0.64
N TYR A 1120 3.24 31.28 0.00
CA TYR A 1120 4.68 31.50 -0.19
C TYR A 1120 5.12 31.24 -1.64
N SER A 1121 4.62 30.16 -2.25
CA SER A 1121 4.91 29.81 -3.64
C SER A 1121 4.35 30.82 -4.64
N THR A 1122 3.15 31.33 -4.40
CA THR A 1122 2.55 32.37 -5.22
C THR A 1122 3.36 33.66 -5.12
N ASP A 1123 3.78 34.06 -3.92
CA ASP A 1123 4.60 35.26 -3.74
C ASP A 1123 5.98 35.14 -4.41
N MET A 1124 6.65 33.98 -4.30
CA MET A 1124 7.88 33.69 -5.05
C MET A 1124 7.68 33.77 -6.56
N PHE A 1125 6.63 33.14 -7.10
CA PHE A 1125 6.38 33.14 -8.53
C PHE A 1125 6.01 34.54 -9.04
N TYR A 1126 5.10 35.26 -8.38
CA TYR A 1126 4.66 36.59 -8.83
C TYR A 1126 5.70 37.68 -8.65
N THR A 1127 6.53 37.62 -7.62
CA THR A 1127 7.60 38.60 -7.39
C THR A 1127 8.79 38.39 -8.34
N VAL A 1128 9.17 37.14 -8.63
CA VAL A 1128 10.43 36.85 -9.35
C VAL A 1128 10.19 36.36 -10.79
N PHE A 1129 9.32 35.37 -11.00
CA PHE A 1129 9.24 34.62 -12.26
C PHE A 1129 8.12 35.05 -13.20
N LYS A 1130 7.03 35.67 -12.72
CA LYS A 1130 5.85 35.99 -13.55
C LYS A 1130 6.15 36.91 -14.74
N SER A 1131 7.16 37.77 -14.63
CA SER A 1131 7.56 38.70 -15.70
C SER A 1131 8.41 38.01 -16.79
N ASP A 1132 9.27 37.08 -16.41
CA ASP A 1132 10.07 36.24 -17.30
C ASP A 1132 10.23 34.82 -16.69
N PRO A 1133 9.31 33.89 -17.01
CA PRO A 1133 9.30 32.55 -16.43
C PRO A 1133 10.47 31.66 -16.87
N MET A 1134 11.33 32.09 -17.80
CA MET A 1134 12.52 31.32 -18.21
C MET A 1134 13.83 32.02 -17.85
N ASN A 1135 13.81 33.02 -16.97
CA ASN A 1135 15.02 33.74 -16.56
C ASN A 1135 16.03 32.80 -15.87
N PRO A 1136 17.17 32.45 -16.51
CA PRO A 1136 18.09 31.45 -15.98
C PRO A 1136 18.91 31.98 -14.80
N LYS A 1137 19.06 33.30 -14.66
CA LYS A 1137 19.73 33.92 -13.52
C LYS A 1137 18.86 33.82 -12.27
N GLU A 1138 17.57 34.11 -12.38
CA GLU A 1138 16.64 34.00 -11.26
C GLU A 1138 16.33 32.54 -10.91
N GLY A 1139 16.33 31.63 -11.89
CA GLY A 1139 16.29 30.19 -11.67
C GLY A 1139 17.47 29.69 -10.84
N ARG A 1140 18.71 30.05 -11.19
CA ARG A 1140 19.91 29.72 -10.40
C ARG A 1140 19.88 30.38 -9.01
N ARG A 1141 19.44 31.64 -8.91
CA ARG A 1141 19.26 32.31 -7.60
C ARG A 1141 18.28 31.54 -6.71
N TYR A 1142 17.14 31.11 -7.25
CA TYR A 1142 16.18 30.27 -6.54
C TYR A 1142 16.78 28.93 -6.13
N ARG A 1143 17.49 28.23 -7.04
CA ARG A 1143 18.23 27.01 -6.75
C ARG A 1143 19.14 27.21 -5.54
N HIS A 1144 20.10 28.13 -5.59
CA HIS A 1144 21.11 28.28 -4.53
C HIS A 1144 20.56 28.81 -3.20
N THR A 1145 19.60 29.74 -3.23
CA THR A 1145 19.05 30.34 -2.00
C THR A 1145 18.00 29.45 -1.34
N VAL A 1146 17.14 28.80 -2.13
CA VAL A 1146 15.97 28.06 -1.64
C VAL A 1146 16.21 26.55 -1.61
N LEU A 1147 16.59 25.95 -2.75
CA LEU A 1147 16.65 24.49 -2.87
C LEU A 1147 17.94 23.87 -2.32
N GLU A 1148 19.11 24.46 -2.60
CA GLU A 1148 20.39 23.84 -2.23
C GLU A 1148 20.60 23.77 -0.71
N ARG A 1149 19.80 24.48 0.09
CA ARG A 1149 19.89 24.48 1.56
C ARG A 1149 19.12 23.34 2.22
N GLY A 1150 18.09 22.78 1.58
CA GLY A 1150 17.13 21.90 2.26
C GLY A 1150 16.70 22.49 3.62
N GLY A 1151 16.69 21.65 4.66
CA GLY A 1151 16.39 22.07 6.04
C GLY A 1151 17.55 22.69 6.84
N SER A 1152 18.69 23.07 6.23
CA SER A 1152 19.91 23.51 6.96
C SER A 1152 19.85 24.94 7.54
N LYS A 1153 18.85 25.73 7.18
CA LYS A 1153 18.58 27.09 7.69
C LYS A 1153 17.09 27.20 8.04
N GLU A 1154 16.68 28.18 8.85
CA GLU A 1154 15.25 28.48 9.02
C GLU A 1154 14.66 28.97 7.69
N GLU A 1155 13.50 28.42 7.33
CA GLU A 1155 12.88 28.58 6.03
C GLU A 1155 12.28 29.97 5.82
N MET A 1156 11.93 30.68 6.91
CA MET A 1156 11.59 32.11 6.86
C MET A 1156 12.79 32.95 6.42
N ASP A 1157 13.99 32.68 6.95
CA ASP A 1157 15.22 33.38 6.57
C ASP A 1157 15.67 33.05 5.13
N ILE A 1158 15.24 31.90 4.60
CA ILE A 1158 15.42 31.52 3.20
C ILE A 1158 14.51 32.37 2.30
N LEU A 1159 13.22 32.47 2.65
CA LEU A 1159 12.27 33.29 1.91
C LEU A 1159 12.60 34.79 1.97
N GLU A 1160 12.96 35.31 3.15
CA GLU A 1160 13.36 36.71 3.31
C GLU A 1160 14.58 37.07 2.45
N GLU A 1161 15.55 36.17 2.35
CA GLU A 1161 16.74 36.35 1.51
C GLU A 1161 16.42 36.29 0.00
N PHE A 1162 15.51 35.38 -0.41
CA PHE A 1162 15.13 35.24 -1.82
C PHE A 1162 14.20 36.38 -2.31
N LEU A 1163 13.23 36.77 -1.50
CA LEU A 1163 12.27 37.83 -1.81
C LEU A 1163 12.82 39.24 -1.53
N GLY A 1164 13.85 39.37 -0.69
CA GLY A 1164 14.35 40.65 -0.18
C GLY A 1164 13.44 41.31 0.88
N ARG A 1165 12.42 40.57 1.35
CA ARG A 1165 11.40 40.98 2.32
C ARG A 1165 10.68 39.74 2.87
N LYS A 1166 9.91 39.89 3.94
CA LYS A 1166 8.97 38.86 4.40
C LYS A 1166 7.94 38.49 3.30
N PRO A 1167 7.49 37.23 3.26
CA PRO A 1167 6.45 36.79 2.35
C PRO A 1167 5.11 37.49 2.65
N GLN A 1168 4.27 37.62 1.61
CA GLN A 1168 3.04 38.41 1.60
C GLN A 1168 1.88 37.64 0.97
N THR A 1169 0.66 37.84 1.49
CA THR A 1169 -0.56 37.13 1.03
C THR A 1169 -1.21 37.79 -0.20
N GLU A 1170 -0.84 39.03 -0.50
CA GLU A 1170 -1.44 39.85 -1.55
C GLU A 1170 -1.30 39.23 -2.96
N ALA A 1171 -0.19 38.53 -3.24
CA ALA A 1171 -0.01 37.83 -4.51
C ALA A 1171 -1.04 36.70 -4.69
N PHE A 1172 -1.29 35.94 -3.62
CA PHE A 1172 -2.25 34.84 -3.57
C PHE A 1172 -3.70 35.33 -3.69
N TYR A 1173 -4.09 36.37 -2.94
CA TYR A 1173 -5.44 36.95 -3.07
C TYR A 1173 -5.70 37.54 -4.45
N LYS A 1174 -4.69 38.22 -5.03
CA LYS A 1174 -4.78 38.76 -6.39
C LYS A 1174 -4.92 37.65 -7.44
N GLU A 1175 -4.23 36.53 -7.27
CA GLU A 1175 -4.37 35.37 -8.15
C GLU A 1175 -5.79 34.78 -8.07
N LEU A 1176 -6.36 34.64 -6.88
CA LEU A 1176 -7.75 34.20 -6.68
C LEU A 1176 -8.83 35.22 -7.12
N GLY A 1177 -8.44 36.37 -7.71
CA GLY A 1177 -9.37 37.43 -8.11
C GLY A 1177 -10.04 38.16 -6.95
N ILE A 1178 -9.51 38.04 -5.74
CA ILE A 1178 -10.03 38.68 -4.52
C ILE A 1178 -9.37 40.05 -4.36
N SER A 1179 -10.14 41.12 -4.55
CA SER A 1179 -9.71 42.49 -4.21
C SER A 1179 -9.58 42.68 -2.69
N GLN A 1180 -8.68 43.56 -2.27
CA GLN A 1180 -8.32 43.80 -0.85
C GLN A 1180 -9.51 44.14 0.06
#